data_AF-A0A4Y9FQ80-F1
#
_entry.id   AF-A0A4Y9FQ80-F1
#
_cell.length_a   1.000
_cell.length_b   1.000
_cell.length_c   1.000
_cell.angle_alpha   90.00
_cell.angle_beta   90.00
_cell.angle_gamma   90.00
#
_symmetry.space_group_name_H-M   'P 1'
#
loop_
_entity.id
_entity.type
_entity.pdbx_description
1 polymer ?
#
loop_
_entity_poly.entity_id
_entity_poly.type
_entity_poly.pdbx_seq_one_letter_code
_entity_poly.pdbx_strand_id
1 'polypeptide(L)'
;MIYLKESNIPLNLAWDDNIVQEANGTYQLSFKFPVTDESWSLLTPETFLLADDLHGEQEFFIFDVVKENGYVQVYANQVATLLNYYTMSTLNVDRVAGQTVMNALAGSIVRKHPFSFSSDIMAHHSLNIADKSVMEVLVKDRHSILGQWGGDLVRDKYAIKLLQNGGTENESLFMYRKNLSKYHASKSVKDLRTRIHFKKTLTSQEGGADRTLSVTVDSPLIEKYSQIYEATLEVSDQDVKDVASLKEYGKRYFASTLCDLVEESLELEVKGKSDVPVKIFDTVSVYHERFDTDIRVRISKYHFSPMSKKLKSIGFGKVSQSIGGQLSGMVSDAVSDTASTLLSDFEVRLQKEIENANRSFETAFEKQKATLEDGIEQAKAEAEQSRATLATQIESKLAEQRAEAQRDKTALSQRLTASKEELEALIGDVERNMQSGISESYQSLSQALTAYETLVGEASQNALQAQTLANTLAGQQNTLSQQLLRQREDNEGWRNSFEATISAELGVYRNELAQVRGKFDDAGNLTALETYKRTQEESTRGIRTQLEALAQDTARISRIETQADKVVQTVESLNSDVLKKSEFLIEDGRIQVSADKVIDGNTLASLLTVQPDAIRTVTNKMVITSHQTNLVGEKYKNVCVRISTGGAVMDAPLAINEKEFLITGEAMRVSGSGPLYFYCRLTYTDGKTGWLGYTTHLTNTTKTPFKLTSKLLLPAGKTVSNIIFCVSMQASNEWELCNLSIVPKTSAELIVDGSITADKLNVNSVRAGILTANSITSNMLQANAITADKLKVDTAMINKLASNDALINSLVAKRAFITAVQAVDLSATRIKSGVLQSQNGNLTFDLNNSNISFKNNSASIKRLASGYATQFIKLETGQKLTHGQGGALASRMTLGMNHQGSEDKGHAAFTGLVIWNGKAKNSGTADLIELISDRMTWYNQGATALIFDGQDINETRIYPEKNSTEGVCIFGLPNRRFSKIYVNEMHSKETYVTGSNGQEYRIKQMLKDLALKIGYKGVGNWADYIG
;
A
#
# COMPACT_ATOMS: atom_id res chain seq x y z
N MET A 1 20.52 -1.08 66.19
CA MET A 1 21.18 -2.29 66.73
C MET A 1 22.29 -2.71 65.80
N ILE A 2 23.32 -3.41 66.32
CA ILE A 2 24.50 -3.87 65.55
C ILE A 2 24.49 -5.40 65.53
N TYR A 3 24.78 -6.01 64.38
CA TYR A 3 24.77 -7.45 64.15
C TYR A 3 26.01 -7.90 63.37
N LEU A 4 26.47 -9.13 63.62
CA LEU A 4 27.34 -9.86 62.70
C LEU A 4 26.50 -10.29 61.49
N LYS A 5 26.87 -9.85 60.28
CA LYS A 5 26.06 -10.07 59.07
C LYS A 5 25.90 -11.55 58.73
N GLU A 6 27.00 -12.31 58.71
CA GLU A 6 26.99 -13.70 58.21
C GLU A 6 26.26 -14.67 59.14
N SER A 7 26.37 -14.47 60.45
CA SER A 7 25.74 -15.34 61.46
C SER A 7 24.43 -14.77 62.02
N ASN A 8 24.06 -13.55 61.62
CA ASN A 8 22.91 -12.80 62.15
C ASN A 8 22.88 -12.71 63.69
N ILE A 9 24.06 -12.62 64.31
CA ILE A 9 24.20 -12.58 65.78
C ILE A 9 24.12 -11.12 66.23
N PRO A 10 23.18 -10.75 67.13
CA PRO A 10 23.10 -9.40 67.67
C PRO A 10 24.22 -9.15 68.69
N LEU A 11 24.91 -8.02 68.55
CA LEU A 11 25.96 -7.57 69.47
C LEU A 11 25.35 -6.73 70.59
N ASN A 12 24.47 -7.33 71.40
CA ASN A 12 23.66 -6.63 72.41
C ASN A 12 24.48 -5.92 73.48
N LEU A 13 25.71 -6.38 73.73
CA LEU A 13 26.63 -5.80 74.72
C LEU A 13 27.54 -4.72 74.13
N ALA A 14 27.35 -4.30 72.87
CA ALA A 14 28.09 -3.18 72.31
C ALA A 14 27.73 -1.88 73.03
N TRP A 15 28.74 -1.10 73.41
CA TRP A 15 28.57 0.23 74.02
C TRP A 15 29.53 1.25 73.39
N ASP A 16 29.35 2.53 73.72
CA ASP A 16 30.12 3.63 73.11
C ASP A 16 30.08 3.59 71.57
N ASP A 17 28.93 3.18 71.04
CA ASP A 17 28.69 3.01 69.61
C ASP A 17 28.45 4.36 68.93
N ASN A 18 29.05 4.54 67.77
CA ASN A 18 29.05 5.80 67.05
C ASN A 18 29.22 5.56 65.54
N ILE A 19 28.18 5.89 64.79
CA ILE A 19 28.24 6.11 63.35
C ILE A 19 28.58 7.57 63.11
N VAL A 20 29.63 7.83 62.33
CA VAL A 20 29.97 9.15 61.79
C VAL A 20 29.76 9.12 60.29
N GLN A 21 28.90 9.99 59.79
CA GLN A 21 28.77 10.23 58.36
C GLN A 21 28.99 11.70 58.06
N GLU A 22 29.86 11.96 57.09
CA GLU A 22 30.14 13.26 56.51
C GLU A 22 29.68 13.28 55.04
N ALA A 23 29.13 14.42 54.63
CA ALA A 23 28.73 14.72 53.27
C ALA A 23 29.89 14.40 52.33
N ASN A 24 29.65 13.48 51.40
CA ASN A 24 30.63 13.07 50.39
C ASN A 24 31.98 12.60 50.95
N GLY A 25 32.05 12.23 52.24
CA GLY A 25 33.31 11.95 52.93
C GLY A 25 33.25 10.70 53.80
N THR A 26 33.70 10.81 55.05
CA THR A 26 33.77 9.71 56.02
C THR A 26 32.40 9.04 56.21
N TYR A 27 32.37 7.71 56.29
CA TYR A 27 31.19 6.97 56.75
C TYR A 27 31.63 5.72 57.50
N GLN A 28 31.64 5.81 58.83
CA GLN A 28 32.30 4.86 59.72
C GLN A 28 31.44 4.52 60.92
N LEU A 29 31.54 3.28 61.38
CA LEU A 29 30.99 2.77 62.62
C LEU A 29 32.15 2.46 63.58
N SER A 30 32.01 2.85 64.83
CA SER A 30 32.92 2.47 65.91
C SER A 30 32.11 2.08 67.14
N PHE A 31 32.58 1.09 67.92
CA PHE A 31 31.97 0.70 69.19
C PHE A 31 32.95 -0.13 70.03
N LYS A 32 32.66 -0.24 71.33
CA LYS A 32 33.36 -1.12 72.27
C LYS A 32 32.52 -2.37 72.52
N PHE A 33 33.19 -3.51 72.69
CA PHE A 33 32.55 -4.79 72.98
C PHE A 33 33.32 -5.55 74.07
N PRO A 34 32.66 -6.11 75.10
CA PRO A 34 33.34 -6.72 76.24
C PRO A 34 34.01 -8.03 75.86
N VAL A 35 35.17 -8.32 76.45
CA VAL A 35 35.82 -9.64 76.30
C VAL A 35 35.18 -10.74 77.15
N THR A 36 34.20 -10.39 78.00
CA THR A 36 33.43 -11.36 78.81
C THR A 36 32.40 -12.13 77.99
N ASP A 37 32.07 -11.70 76.78
CA ASP A 37 31.16 -12.38 75.85
C ASP A 37 31.94 -13.00 74.71
N GLU A 38 31.80 -14.31 74.48
CA GLU A 38 32.60 -15.07 73.51
C GLU A 38 32.54 -14.50 72.08
N SER A 39 31.48 -13.77 71.73
CA SER A 39 31.31 -13.13 70.41
C SER A 39 32.39 -12.11 70.09
N TRP A 40 33.14 -11.60 71.08
CA TRP A 40 34.27 -10.69 70.84
C TRP A 40 35.30 -11.33 69.90
N SER A 41 35.46 -12.65 69.97
CA SER A 41 36.43 -13.39 69.16
C SER A 41 36.07 -13.46 67.67
N LEU A 42 34.80 -13.21 67.33
CA LEU A 42 34.28 -13.12 65.95
C LEU A 42 34.48 -11.73 65.34
N LEU A 43 34.83 -10.72 66.15
CA LEU A 43 35.09 -9.36 65.69
C LEU A 43 36.55 -9.26 65.21
N THR A 44 36.81 -9.77 64.01
CA THR A 44 38.12 -9.67 63.35
C THR A 44 38.06 -8.73 62.14
N PRO A 45 39.20 -8.18 61.68
CA PRO A 45 39.26 -7.46 60.40
C PRO A 45 38.62 -8.27 59.27
N GLU A 46 38.04 -7.57 58.30
CA GLU A 46 37.25 -8.08 57.16
C GLU A 46 35.88 -8.69 57.50
N THR A 47 35.49 -8.73 58.77
CA THR A 47 34.14 -9.16 59.17
C THR A 47 33.10 -8.11 58.79
N PHE A 48 31.95 -8.54 58.25
CA PHE A 48 30.84 -7.65 57.92
C PHE A 48 29.83 -7.52 59.06
N LEU A 49 29.41 -6.27 59.29
CA LEU A 49 28.45 -5.87 60.30
C LEU A 49 27.23 -5.21 59.65
N LEU A 50 26.06 -5.42 60.23
CA LEU A 50 24.86 -4.63 59.95
C LEU A 50 24.57 -3.72 61.13
N ALA A 51 24.30 -2.44 60.88
CA ALA A 51 23.94 -1.50 61.92
C ALA A 51 22.77 -0.60 61.46
N ASP A 52 21.80 -0.38 62.35
CA ASP A 52 20.77 0.63 62.13
C ASP A 52 21.40 2.02 62.06
N ASP A 53 21.01 2.80 61.06
CA ASP A 53 21.33 4.22 60.93
C ASP A 53 20.08 5.05 60.62
N LEU A 54 20.20 6.38 60.56
CA LEU A 54 19.12 7.35 60.34
C LEU A 54 18.27 7.11 59.09
N HIS A 55 18.82 6.47 58.05
CA HIS A 55 18.13 6.19 56.80
C HIS A 55 17.85 4.69 56.57
N GLY A 56 17.97 3.88 57.63
CA GLY A 56 17.73 2.44 57.60
C GLY A 56 18.98 1.65 57.96
N GLU A 57 18.90 0.33 57.82
CA GLU A 57 20.01 -0.57 58.09
C GLU A 57 21.13 -0.38 57.05
N GLN A 58 22.37 -0.25 57.53
CA GLN A 58 23.56 -0.06 56.72
C GLN A 58 24.61 -1.14 57.01
N GLU A 59 25.44 -1.40 56.02
CA GLU A 59 26.46 -2.44 56.08
C GLU A 59 27.86 -1.84 56.23
N PHE A 60 28.62 -2.39 57.17
CA PHE A 60 29.98 -1.97 57.50
C PHE A 60 30.93 -3.17 57.44
N PHE A 61 32.19 -2.94 57.08
CA PHE A 61 33.24 -3.95 57.14
C PHE A 61 34.30 -3.50 58.16
N ILE A 62 34.69 -4.40 59.07
CA ILE A 62 35.70 -4.12 60.09
C ILE A 62 37.06 -3.96 59.40
N PHE A 63 37.74 -2.84 59.63
CA PHE A 63 39.10 -2.64 59.13
C PHE A 63 40.15 -2.65 60.24
N ASP A 64 39.76 -2.40 61.49
CA ASP A 64 40.66 -2.42 62.63
C ASP A 64 39.94 -2.84 63.93
N VAL A 65 40.67 -3.56 64.79
CA VAL A 65 40.19 -4.02 66.10
C VAL A 65 41.31 -3.89 67.11
N VAL A 66 41.14 -2.98 68.06
CA VAL A 66 42.11 -2.69 69.11
C VAL A 66 41.69 -3.38 70.40
N LYS A 67 42.58 -4.16 71.00
CA LYS A 67 42.34 -4.85 72.27
C LYS A 67 42.78 -3.96 73.42
N GLU A 68 41.89 -3.69 74.36
CA GLU A 68 42.17 -2.92 75.58
C GLU A 68 41.82 -3.73 76.82
N ASN A 69 42.14 -3.20 78.02
CA ASN A 69 41.91 -3.91 79.26
C ASN A 69 40.40 -4.07 79.53
N GLY A 70 39.85 -5.25 79.22
CA GLY A 70 38.46 -5.63 79.47
C GLY A 70 37.51 -5.51 78.27
N TYR A 71 37.95 -5.02 77.11
CA TYR A 71 37.10 -4.88 75.92
C TYR A 71 37.92 -4.85 74.62
N VAL A 72 37.23 -5.01 73.47
CA VAL A 72 37.75 -4.70 72.14
C VAL A 72 37.08 -3.45 71.59
N GLN A 73 37.86 -2.56 71.00
CA GLN A 73 37.39 -1.40 70.26
C GLN A 73 37.38 -1.75 68.78
N VAL A 74 36.21 -1.71 68.15
CA VAL A 74 36.02 -2.06 66.74
C VAL A 74 35.89 -0.79 65.92
N TYR A 75 36.55 -0.76 64.76
CA TYR A 75 36.39 0.26 63.74
C TYR A 75 36.01 -0.38 62.40
N ALA A 76 34.90 0.09 61.84
CA ALA A 76 34.35 -0.43 60.60
C ALA A 76 34.00 0.69 59.62
N ASN A 77 34.33 0.50 58.35
CA ASN A 77 33.97 1.43 57.28
C ASN A 77 32.67 0.98 56.61
N GLN A 78 31.82 1.90 56.18
CA GLN A 78 30.68 1.55 55.36
C GLN A 78 31.15 0.89 54.05
N VAL A 79 30.45 -0.14 53.58
CA VAL A 79 30.92 -1.03 52.49
C VAL A 79 31.27 -0.35 51.17
N ALA A 80 30.73 0.83 50.86
CA ALA A 80 31.14 1.62 49.70
C ALA A 80 32.64 1.99 49.72
N THR A 81 33.25 2.05 50.91
CA THR A 81 34.70 2.28 51.07
C THR A 81 35.54 1.17 50.44
N LEU A 82 34.98 -0.04 50.26
CA LEU A 82 35.66 -1.11 49.55
C LEU A 82 36.00 -0.74 48.11
N LEU A 83 35.32 0.25 47.50
CA LEU A 83 35.65 0.81 46.19
C LEU A 83 37.08 1.38 46.10
N ASN A 84 37.74 1.66 47.24
CA ASN A 84 39.17 1.98 47.27
C ASN A 84 40.06 0.83 46.79
N TYR A 85 39.58 -0.41 46.93
CA TYR A 85 40.26 -1.64 46.53
C TYR A 85 39.77 -2.21 45.19
N TYR A 86 38.84 -1.52 44.51
CA TYR A 86 38.45 -1.84 43.13
C TYR A 86 39.21 -0.93 42.18
N THR A 87 39.90 -1.52 41.20
CA THR A 87 40.51 -0.80 40.10
C THR A 87 39.56 -0.77 38.90
N MET A 88 39.64 0.31 38.14
CA MET A 88 39.00 0.43 36.83
C MET A 88 40.05 0.51 35.72
N SER A 89 39.65 0.18 34.50
CA SER A 89 40.49 0.34 33.31
C SER A 89 40.55 1.82 32.88
N THR A 90 39.88 2.18 31.80
CA THR A 90 39.77 3.56 31.32
C THR A 90 38.31 4.00 31.37
N LEU A 91 38.05 5.16 31.97
CA LEU A 91 36.79 5.86 31.92
C LEU A 91 36.97 7.09 31.04
N ASN A 92 36.41 7.06 29.83
CA ASN A 92 36.44 8.17 28.90
C ASN A 92 35.02 8.50 28.44
N VAL A 93 34.50 9.64 28.89
CA VAL A 93 33.19 10.14 28.51
C VAL A 93 33.29 11.60 28.08
N ASP A 94 32.59 11.95 27.01
CA ASP A 94 32.55 13.31 26.47
C ASP A 94 31.14 13.88 26.51
N ARG A 95 30.97 14.96 27.29
CA ARG A 95 29.74 15.76 27.42
C ARG A 95 28.50 14.90 27.67
N VAL A 96 28.53 14.08 28.71
CA VAL A 96 27.45 13.15 29.07
C VAL A 96 26.76 13.54 30.38
N ALA A 97 25.48 13.16 30.52
CA ALA A 97 24.73 13.31 31.77
C ALA A 97 25.25 12.38 32.89
N GLY A 98 24.88 12.67 34.13
CA GLY A 98 25.34 11.95 35.33
C GLY A 98 25.07 10.45 35.29
N GLN A 99 23.90 10.02 34.82
CA GLN A 99 23.58 8.58 34.72
C GLN A 99 24.50 7.86 33.73
N THR A 100 24.89 8.51 32.64
CA THR A 100 25.75 7.92 31.61
C THR A 100 27.16 7.69 32.16
N VAL A 101 27.74 8.66 32.88
CA VAL A 101 29.07 8.47 33.50
C VAL A 101 29.03 7.43 34.62
N MET A 102 27.95 7.35 35.40
CA MET A 102 27.78 6.32 36.44
C MET A 102 27.68 4.90 35.85
N ASN A 103 27.00 4.75 34.71
CA ASN A 103 26.96 3.48 33.97
C ASN A 103 28.33 3.12 33.38
N ALA A 104 29.04 4.11 32.82
CA ALA A 104 30.38 3.91 32.28
C ALA A 104 31.38 3.54 33.38
N LEU A 105 31.28 4.14 34.57
CA LEU A 105 32.08 3.77 35.75
C LEU A 105 31.81 2.33 36.15
N ALA A 106 30.54 1.91 36.22
CA ALA A 106 30.20 0.52 36.54
C ALA A 106 30.81 -0.46 35.52
N GLY A 107 30.79 -0.12 34.23
CA GLY A 107 31.37 -0.93 33.16
C GLY A 107 32.90 -0.94 33.12
N SER A 108 33.57 0.06 33.71
CA SER A 108 35.04 0.14 33.71
C SER A 108 35.71 -0.64 34.84
N ILE A 109 34.96 -1.11 35.83
CA ILE A 109 35.49 -1.90 36.95
C ILE A 109 35.95 -3.28 36.44
N VAL A 110 37.23 -3.60 36.63
CA VAL A 110 37.87 -4.77 36.01
C VAL A 110 37.34 -6.09 36.58
N ARG A 111 37.10 -6.13 37.90
CA ARG A 111 36.63 -7.33 38.60
C ARG A 111 35.12 -7.29 38.85
N LYS A 112 34.49 -8.47 38.88
CA LYS A 112 33.08 -8.60 39.25
C LYS A 112 32.81 -7.99 40.63
N HIS A 113 31.73 -7.23 40.77
CA HIS A 113 31.39 -6.50 41.99
C HIS A 113 29.89 -6.49 42.28
N PRO A 114 29.49 -6.24 43.54
CA PRO A 114 28.08 -6.10 43.95
C PRO A 114 27.53 -4.66 43.85
N PHE A 115 28.38 -3.66 43.59
CA PHE A 115 27.98 -2.25 43.59
C PHE A 115 27.07 -1.87 42.40
N SER A 116 26.10 -0.99 42.65
CA SER A 116 25.29 -0.34 41.62
C SER A 116 25.50 1.17 41.64
N PHE A 117 25.40 1.79 40.48
CA PHE A 117 25.71 3.21 40.28
C PHE A 117 24.56 3.91 39.55
N SER A 118 24.04 5.00 40.10
CA SER A 118 22.94 5.77 39.50
C SER A 118 23.05 7.27 39.75
N SER A 119 22.44 8.08 38.90
CA SER A 119 22.38 9.53 39.05
C SER A 119 21.17 10.13 38.36
N ASP A 120 20.63 11.23 38.90
CA ASP A 120 19.58 12.07 38.30
C ASP A 120 20.13 13.40 37.75
N ILE A 121 21.45 13.60 37.77
CA ILE A 121 22.08 14.85 37.34
C ILE A 121 22.03 14.95 35.81
N MET A 122 21.32 15.95 35.31
CA MET A 122 21.16 16.22 33.87
C MET A 122 22.26 17.11 33.28
N ALA A 123 23.15 17.68 34.11
CA ALA A 123 24.29 18.45 33.64
C ALA A 123 25.26 17.56 32.84
N HIS A 124 25.78 18.08 31.73
CA HIS A 124 26.64 17.33 30.82
C HIS A 124 28.10 17.76 31.01
N HIS A 125 28.97 16.82 31.37
CA HIS A 125 30.39 17.05 31.55
C HIS A 125 31.23 15.96 30.85
N SER A 126 32.53 16.20 30.74
CA SER A 126 33.49 15.25 30.17
C SER A 126 34.47 14.81 31.26
N LEU A 127 34.89 13.55 31.20
CA LEU A 127 35.85 12.98 32.13
C LEU A 127 36.69 11.92 31.44
N ASN A 128 38.01 12.06 31.53
CA ASN A 128 38.97 11.08 31.04
C ASN A 128 39.96 10.74 32.15
N ILE A 129 39.88 9.51 32.66
CA ILE A 129 40.74 8.99 33.73
C ILE A 129 41.01 7.51 33.46
N ALA A 130 42.26 7.08 33.69
CA ALA A 130 42.65 5.68 33.68
C ALA A 130 43.45 5.32 34.94
N ASP A 131 43.55 4.03 35.24
CA ASP A 131 44.48 3.44 36.23
C ASP A 131 44.35 4.00 37.66
N LYS A 132 43.11 4.26 38.09
CA LYS A 132 42.79 4.72 39.46
C LYS A 132 41.79 3.79 40.15
N SER A 133 41.69 3.91 41.48
CA SER A 133 40.64 3.21 42.21
C SER A 133 39.27 3.82 41.92
N VAL A 134 38.21 3.01 42.01
CA VAL A 134 36.84 3.46 41.71
C VAL A 134 36.41 4.57 42.66
N MET A 135 36.76 4.46 43.95
CA MET A 135 36.44 5.50 44.92
C MET A 135 37.18 6.82 44.65
N GLU A 136 38.43 6.74 44.18
CA GLU A 136 39.20 7.94 43.83
C GLU A 136 38.56 8.69 42.65
N VAL A 137 38.12 7.95 41.64
CA VAL A 137 37.43 8.49 40.46
C VAL A 137 36.07 9.06 40.81
N LEU A 138 35.43 8.52 41.84
CA LEU A 138 34.12 8.96 42.28
C LEU A 138 34.20 10.26 43.11
N VAL A 139 35.18 10.42 44.02
CA VAL A 139 35.10 11.44 45.10
C VAL A 139 36.34 12.33 45.29
N LYS A 140 37.56 11.88 44.93
CA LYS A 140 38.80 12.42 45.54
C LYS A 140 39.13 13.88 45.23
N ASP A 141 38.96 14.33 43.99
CA ASP A 141 39.42 15.66 43.52
C ASP A 141 38.38 16.36 42.63
N ARG A 142 38.63 17.61 42.22
CA ARG A 142 37.81 18.33 41.20
C ARG A 142 37.68 17.55 39.90
N HIS A 143 38.69 16.76 39.55
CA HIS A 143 38.69 15.89 38.37
C HIS A 143 38.09 14.50 38.67
N SER A 144 37.26 14.35 39.69
CA SER A 144 36.43 13.16 39.93
C SER A 144 35.02 13.35 39.36
N ILE A 145 34.21 12.29 39.35
CA ILE A 145 32.80 12.37 38.93
C ILE A 145 32.03 13.35 39.82
N LEU A 146 32.18 13.26 41.15
CA LEU A 146 31.58 14.22 42.07
C LEU A 146 32.11 15.64 41.86
N GLY A 147 33.40 15.79 41.55
CA GLY A 147 34.03 17.08 41.29
C GLY A 147 33.54 17.78 40.02
N GLN A 148 33.20 17.02 38.97
CA GLN A 148 32.75 17.56 37.68
C GLN A 148 31.23 17.70 37.58
N TRP A 149 30.47 16.66 37.97
CA TRP A 149 28.99 16.68 37.90
C TRP A 149 28.35 17.32 39.14
N GLY A 150 29.08 17.44 40.25
CA GLY A 150 28.54 17.94 41.51
C GLY A 150 27.51 16.99 42.13
N GLY A 151 26.72 17.52 43.07
CA GLY A 151 25.64 16.79 43.73
C GLY A 151 26.03 16.06 45.01
N ASP A 152 25.14 15.17 45.41
CA ASP A 152 25.08 14.52 46.71
C ASP A 152 25.34 13.04 46.57
N LEU A 153 26.45 12.58 47.14
CA LEU A 153 26.81 11.18 47.15
C LEU A 153 26.08 10.45 48.28
N VAL A 154 24.98 9.80 47.93
CA VAL A 154 24.21 8.95 48.83
C VAL A 154 24.72 7.52 48.70
N ARG A 155 25.18 6.96 49.84
CA ARG A 155 25.65 5.58 49.97
C ARG A 155 24.61 4.80 50.74
N ASP A 156 24.02 3.80 50.11
CA ASP A 156 23.02 2.93 50.70
C ASP A 156 23.38 1.46 50.44
N LYS A 157 24.00 0.82 51.42
CA LYS A 157 24.67 -0.48 51.28
C LYS A 157 25.60 -0.47 50.04
N TYR A 158 25.28 -1.26 49.01
CA TYR A 158 26.03 -1.35 47.75
C TYR A 158 25.53 -0.40 46.65
N ALA A 159 24.45 0.34 46.88
CA ALA A 159 23.92 1.33 45.95
C ALA A 159 24.61 2.68 46.15
N ILE A 160 25.27 3.14 45.10
CA ILE A 160 25.98 4.41 45.05
C ILE A 160 25.18 5.37 44.16
N LYS A 161 24.58 6.39 44.77
CA LYS A 161 23.71 7.34 44.08
C LYS A 161 24.35 8.72 44.11
N LEU A 162 24.49 9.32 42.93
CA LEU A 162 24.93 10.71 42.79
C LEU A 162 23.72 11.56 42.43
N LEU A 163 23.13 12.22 43.42
CA LEU A 163 21.85 12.91 43.27
C LEU A 163 22.01 14.43 43.20
N GLN A 164 21.18 15.11 42.43
CA GLN A 164 21.15 16.57 42.40
C GLN A 164 20.72 17.14 43.76
N ASN A 165 19.81 16.45 44.44
CA ASN A 165 19.47 16.69 45.84
C ASN A 165 19.24 15.35 46.55
N GLY A 166 20.17 14.95 47.40
CA GLY A 166 20.14 13.68 48.14
C GLY A 166 19.30 13.71 49.40
N GLY A 167 18.87 14.91 49.84
CA GLY A 167 18.05 15.11 51.03
C GLY A 167 16.68 15.68 50.70
N THR A 168 15.84 15.74 51.73
CA THR A 168 14.49 16.30 51.67
C THR A 168 14.39 17.55 52.53
N GLU A 169 13.48 18.44 52.17
CA GLU A 169 13.14 19.57 53.03
C GLU A 169 12.22 19.07 54.14
N ASN A 170 12.74 19.05 55.36
CA ASN A 170 12.11 18.40 56.50
C ASN A 170 11.68 19.46 57.53
N GLU A 171 10.50 19.31 58.12
CA GLU A 171 9.98 20.21 59.17
C GLU A 171 10.63 19.99 60.54
N SER A 172 11.68 19.16 60.62
CA SER A 172 12.43 18.89 61.83
C SER A 172 13.07 20.16 62.39
N LEU A 173 12.75 20.46 63.66
CA LEU A 173 13.17 21.66 64.37
C LEU A 173 14.13 21.33 65.51
N PHE A 174 15.32 21.91 65.49
CA PHE A 174 16.30 21.89 66.58
C PHE A 174 16.24 23.19 67.38
N MET A 175 15.65 23.14 68.56
CA MET A 175 15.31 24.31 69.35
C MET A 175 16.04 24.35 70.70
N TYR A 176 16.59 25.51 71.04
CA TYR A 176 17.14 25.82 72.35
C TYR A 176 16.12 25.50 73.47
N ARG A 177 16.60 24.97 74.60
CA ARG A 177 15.80 24.45 75.74
C ARG A 177 14.89 23.25 75.42
N LYS A 178 14.79 22.78 74.17
CA LYS A 178 14.04 21.58 73.80
C LYS A 178 15.00 20.41 73.52
N ASN A 179 15.38 20.22 72.26
CA ASN A 179 16.14 19.08 71.77
C ASN A 179 17.64 19.38 71.54
N LEU A 180 18.14 20.54 71.97
CA LEU A 180 19.56 20.86 71.97
C LEU A 180 20.20 20.66 73.35
N SER A 181 21.33 19.95 73.41
CA SER A 181 22.20 19.85 74.60
C SER A 181 23.35 20.85 74.53
N LYS A 182 23.90 21.07 73.32
CA LYS A 182 24.98 22.03 73.08
C LYS A 182 24.77 22.72 71.74
N TYR A 183 25.13 24.00 71.70
CA TYR A 183 25.15 24.84 70.50
C TYR A 183 26.57 25.36 70.33
N HIS A 184 27.21 25.07 69.20
CA HIS A 184 28.55 25.53 68.86
C HIS A 184 28.54 26.16 67.48
N ALA A 185 28.61 27.49 67.42
CA ALA A 185 28.73 28.25 66.18
C ALA A 185 30.06 28.99 66.14
N SER A 186 30.69 29.05 64.97
CA SER A 186 31.90 29.84 64.75
C SER A 186 31.79 30.64 63.46
N LYS A 187 32.46 31.82 63.42
CA LYS A 187 32.55 32.67 62.22
C LYS A 187 34.03 32.94 61.94
N SER A 188 34.48 32.74 60.71
CA SER A 188 35.89 32.82 60.33
C SER A 188 36.10 33.51 58.99
N VAL A 189 37.09 34.41 58.93
CA VAL A 189 37.57 35.06 57.70
C VAL A 189 38.76 34.33 57.07
N LYS A 190 39.18 33.19 57.63
CA LYS A 190 40.38 32.46 57.20
C LYS A 190 40.37 32.13 55.70
N ASP A 191 39.20 31.71 55.21
CA ASP A 191 39.00 31.31 53.81
C ASP A 191 38.21 32.34 52.99
N LEU A 192 37.95 33.52 53.56
CA LEU A 192 37.34 34.64 52.86
C LEU A 192 38.29 35.12 51.76
N ARG A 193 37.76 35.32 50.56
CA ARG A 193 38.46 35.87 49.39
C ARG A 193 37.54 36.90 48.76
N THR A 194 37.98 38.15 48.65
CA THR A 194 37.23 39.23 48.01
C THR A 194 37.87 39.67 46.70
N ARG A 195 39.08 39.20 46.40
CA ARG A 195 39.76 39.34 45.11
C ARG A 195 40.49 38.04 44.75
N ILE A 196 40.29 37.55 43.52
CA ILE A 196 40.99 36.36 43.03
C ILE A 196 41.64 36.66 41.67
N HIS A 197 42.94 36.34 41.56
CA HIS A 197 43.68 36.31 40.31
C HIS A 197 43.54 34.93 39.67
N PHE A 198 42.71 34.82 38.64
CA PHE A 198 42.52 33.59 37.89
C PHE A 198 43.60 33.48 36.81
N LYS A 199 44.27 32.33 36.74
CA LYS A 199 45.30 32.02 35.73
C LYS A 199 44.95 30.74 34.99
N LYS A 200 45.12 30.72 33.67
CA LYS A 200 44.99 29.52 32.84
C LYS A 200 46.10 29.42 31.82
N THR A 201 46.80 28.30 31.78
CA THR A 201 47.80 28.01 30.74
C THR A 201 47.17 27.20 29.63
N LEU A 202 47.19 27.73 28.40
CA LEU A 202 46.77 27.02 27.20
C LEU A 202 48.00 26.39 26.55
N THR A 203 48.08 25.06 26.58
CA THR A 203 49.13 24.29 25.92
C THR A 203 48.86 24.16 24.44
N SER A 204 49.83 24.54 23.59
CA SER A 204 49.73 24.36 22.13
C SER A 204 50.01 22.90 21.76
N GLN A 205 49.15 22.29 20.94
CA GLN A 205 49.55 21.09 20.21
C GLN A 205 50.46 21.53 19.04
N GLU A 206 51.63 20.92 18.95
CA GLU A 206 52.70 21.18 17.97
C GLU A 206 53.44 22.53 18.09
N GLY A 207 54.48 22.57 18.94
CA GLY A 207 55.64 23.47 18.79
C GLY A 207 55.47 24.97 19.06
N GLY A 208 54.27 25.45 19.40
CA GLY A 208 54.00 26.83 19.82
C GLY A 208 54.19 27.06 21.32
N ALA A 209 54.65 28.25 21.73
CA ALA A 209 54.84 28.62 23.13
C ALA A 209 53.50 28.67 23.90
N ASP A 210 53.48 28.07 25.09
CA ASP A 210 52.31 28.08 25.98
C ASP A 210 51.86 29.50 26.32
N ARG A 211 50.55 29.75 26.18
CA ARG A 211 49.96 31.07 26.45
C ARG A 211 49.24 31.05 27.78
N THR A 212 49.74 31.82 28.75
CA THR A 212 49.06 32.01 30.04
C THR A 212 48.08 33.19 29.97
N LEU A 213 46.81 32.92 30.22
CA LEU A 213 45.76 33.90 30.43
C LEU A 213 45.71 34.24 31.92
N SER A 214 45.58 35.53 32.26
CA SER A 214 45.45 35.98 33.65
C SER A 214 44.40 37.08 33.74
N VAL A 215 43.49 36.99 34.71
CA VAL A 215 42.50 38.03 34.99
C VAL A 215 42.26 38.16 36.48
N THR A 216 42.16 39.39 36.98
CA THR A 216 41.73 39.68 38.35
C THR A 216 40.23 39.89 38.35
N VAL A 217 39.52 39.21 39.23
CA VAL A 217 38.09 39.43 39.46
C VAL A 217 37.90 39.77 40.93
N ASP A 218 37.13 40.84 41.15
CA ASP A 218 36.76 41.33 42.48
C ASP A 218 35.33 40.89 42.79
N SER A 219 35.10 40.48 44.04
CA SER A 219 33.76 40.23 44.53
C SER A 219 32.97 41.55 44.60
N PRO A 220 31.67 41.55 44.27
CA PRO A 220 30.78 42.67 44.56
C PRO A 220 30.75 43.07 46.04
N LEU A 221 31.17 42.17 46.94
CA LEU A 221 31.25 42.39 48.38
C LEU A 221 32.63 42.87 48.84
N ILE A 222 33.53 43.25 47.93
CA ILE A 222 34.89 43.70 48.26
C ILE A 222 34.90 44.90 49.22
N GLU A 223 33.93 45.80 49.10
CA GLU A 223 33.79 46.98 49.98
C GLU A 223 33.04 46.69 51.29
N LYS A 224 32.42 45.51 51.44
CA LYS A 224 31.72 45.11 52.68
C LYS A 224 32.70 44.88 53.85
N TYR A 225 33.94 44.52 53.53
CA TYR A 225 34.96 44.17 54.50
C TYR A 225 36.02 45.26 54.59
N SER A 226 36.58 45.46 55.77
CA SER A 226 37.60 46.49 56.01
C SER A 226 38.93 46.23 55.30
N GLN A 227 39.17 45.01 54.82
CA GLN A 227 40.38 44.60 54.11
C GLN A 227 40.05 43.76 52.88
N ILE A 228 40.93 43.81 51.88
CA ILE A 228 40.85 42.97 50.69
C ILE A 228 41.52 41.63 51.00
N TYR A 229 40.77 40.54 50.84
CA TYR A 229 41.27 39.19 51.01
C TYR A 229 41.61 38.60 49.65
N GLU A 230 42.89 38.50 49.32
CA GLU A 230 43.36 38.22 47.97
C GLU A 230 43.89 36.77 47.83
N ALA A 231 43.64 36.12 46.68
CA ALA A 231 44.24 34.84 46.34
C ALA A 231 44.53 34.69 44.84
N THR A 232 45.36 33.71 44.48
CA THR A 232 45.57 33.30 43.09
C THR A 232 45.01 31.89 42.89
N LEU A 233 44.26 31.68 41.81
CA LEU A 233 43.65 30.40 41.47
C LEU A 233 44.00 30.00 40.04
N GLU A 234 44.49 28.77 39.86
CA GLU A 234 44.67 28.18 38.53
C GLU A 234 43.37 27.52 38.04
N VAL A 235 43.04 27.75 36.76
CA VAL A 235 41.80 27.32 36.12
C VAL A 235 42.11 26.22 35.10
N SER A 236 41.56 25.03 35.36
CA SER A 236 41.66 23.85 34.49
C SER A 236 40.42 23.61 33.62
N ASP A 237 39.41 24.49 33.69
CA ASP A 237 38.16 24.40 32.93
C ASP A 237 38.43 24.55 31.42
N GLN A 238 38.10 23.53 30.62
CA GLN A 238 38.38 23.47 29.18
C GLN A 238 37.62 24.52 28.35
N ASP A 239 36.49 25.03 28.86
CA ASP A 239 35.66 26.03 28.14
C ASP A 239 36.26 27.44 28.17
N VAL A 240 37.24 27.67 29.06
CA VAL A 240 37.95 28.95 29.15
C VAL A 240 39.01 29.05 28.06
N LYS A 241 38.70 29.72 26.95
CA LYS A 241 39.57 29.77 25.75
C LYS A 241 40.27 31.12 25.57
N ASP A 242 39.84 32.14 26.30
CA ASP A 242 40.34 33.52 26.20
C ASP A 242 40.17 34.27 27.53
N VAL A 243 40.64 35.52 27.58
CA VAL A 243 40.57 36.36 28.80
C VAL A 243 39.11 36.67 29.18
N ALA A 244 38.20 36.79 28.21
CA ALA A 244 36.80 37.11 28.46
C ALA A 244 36.08 35.93 29.15
N SER A 245 36.26 34.72 28.64
CA SER A 245 35.76 33.48 29.24
C SER A 245 36.42 33.20 30.59
N LEU A 246 37.69 33.55 30.80
CA LEU A 246 38.35 33.44 32.11
C LEU A 246 37.77 34.44 33.13
N LYS A 247 37.44 35.66 32.68
CA LYS A 247 36.79 36.68 33.52
C LYS A 247 35.39 36.23 33.93
N GLU A 248 34.64 35.66 32.98
CA GLU A 248 33.29 35.15 33.22
C GLU A 248 33.30 33.90 34.12
N TYR A 249 34.28 33.02 33.94
CA TYR A 249 34.57 31.93 34.87
C TYR A 249 34.82 32.47 36.28
N GLY A 250 35.64 33.53 36.42
CA GLY A 250 35.94 34.13 37.72
C GLY A 250 34.71 34.73 38.42
N LYS A 251 33.81 35.40 37.68
CA LYS A 251 32.53 35.86 38.24
C LYS A 251 31.65 34.71 38.70
N ARG A 252 31.53 33.65 37.87
CA ARG A 252 30.79 32.43 38.22
C ARG A 252 31.41 31.73 39.43
N TYR A 253 32.72 31.77 39.57
CA TYR A 253 33.42 31.16 40.69
C TYR A 253 33.02 31.80 42.02
N PHE A 254 32.99 33.13 42.12
CA PHE A 254 32.47 33.82 43.32
C PHE A 254 30.99 33.46 43.57
N ALA A 255 30.16 33.49 42.53
CA ALA A 255 28.74 33.19 42.66
C ALA A 255 28.44 31.75 43.10
N SER A 256 29.26 30.78 42.71
CA SER A 256 29.05 29.36 43.01
C SER A 256 29.72 28.89 44.29
N THR A 257 30.90 29.42 44.62
CA THR A 257 31.67 28.99 45.79
C THR A 257 31.37 29.82 47.04
N LEU A 258 30.81 31.02 46.87
CA LEU A 258 30.53 31.97 47.94
C LEU A 258 31.75 32.23 48.84
N CYS A 259 32.96 32.12 48.27
CA CYS A 259 34.21 32.32 49.00
C CYS A 259 34.43 33.78 49.43
N ASP A 260 33.58 34.70 48.98
CA ASP A 260 33.49 36.11 49.37
C ASP A 260 32.53 36.39 50.55
N LEU A 261 31.98 35.32 51.14
CA LEU A 261 31.24 35.36 52.40
C LEU A 261 32.09 34.80 53.56
N VAL A 262 31.91 35.36 54.75
CA VAL A 262 32.51 34.84 55.98
C VAL A 262 32.00 33.43 56.21
N GLU A 263 32.93 32.51 56.47
CA GLU A 263 32.57 31.13 56.73
C GLU A 263 31.96 31.01 58.13
N GLU A 264 30.72 30.55 58.19
CA GLU A 264 30.04 30.22 59.45
C GLU A 264 29.90 28.70 59.54
N SER A 265 30.31 28.11 60.66
CA SER A 265 30.06 26.70 60.96
C SER A 265 29.14 26.59 62.16
N LEU A 266 28.27 25.58 62.13
CA LEU A 266 27.34 25.28 63.20
C LEU A 266 27.37 23.79 63.48
N GLU A 267 27.61 23.44 64.74
CA GLU A 267 27.51 22.10 65.27
C GLU A 267 26.57 22.09 66.47
N LEU A 268 25.67 21.12 66.48
CA LEU A 268 24.64 20.95 67.49
C LEU A 268 24.78 19.57 68.12
N GLU A 269 24.77 19.50 69.44
CA GLU A 269 24.56 18.24 70.15
C GLU A 269 23.08 18.13 70.51
N VAL A 270 22.51 16.93 70.30
CA VAL A 270 21.08 16.68 70.41
C VAL A 270 20.77 15.98 71.73
N LYS A 271 19.73 16.46 72.43
CA LYS A 271 19.22 15.82 73.65
C LYS A 271 18.44 14.56 73.30
N GLY A 272 19.13 13.41 73.29
CA GLY A 272 18.68 12.08 73.74
C GLY A 272 17.31 11.54 73.33
N LYS A 273 16.61 12.12 72.34
CA LYS A 273 15.34 11.61 71.81
C LYS A 273 15.60 10.56 70.72
N SER A 274 14.76 9.52 70.73
CA SER A 274 14.94 8.29 69.94
C SER A 274 14.72 8.49 68.44
N ASP A 275 13.86 9.41 68.00
CA ASP A 275 13.46 9.49 66.59
C ASP A 275 13.28 10.95 66.14
N VAL A 276 14.37 11.61 65.77
CA VAL A 276 14.29 12.78 64.89
C VAL A 276 14.50 12.25 63.47
N PRO A 277 13.49 12.27 62.60
CA PRO A 277 13.54 11.59 61.30
C PRO A 277 14.33 12.42 60.29
N VAL A 278 15.63 12.61 60.54
CA VAL A 278 16.54 13.39 59.70
C VAL A 278 17.56 12.49 59.05
N LYS A 279 17.97 12.81 57.84
CA LYS A 279 19.00 12.11 57.07
C LYS A 279 20.14 13.05 56.71
N ILE A 280 21.26 12.48 56.26
CA ILE A 280 22.31 13.27 55.60
C ILE A 280 21.68 14.07 54.43
N PHE A 281 22.11 15.31 54.23
CA PHE A 281 21.59 16.23 53.22
C PHE A 281 20.17 16.78 53.43
N ASP A 282 19.42 16.37 54.46
CA ASP A 282 18.14 17.02 54.79
C ASP A 282 18.34 18.48 55.22
N THR A 283 17.37 19.33 54.89
CA THR A 283 17.31 20.71 55.39
C THR A 283 16.41 20.77 56.61
N VAL A 284 16.91 21.33 57.71
CA VAL A 284 16.23 21.40 59.02
C VAL A 284 16.25 22.82 59.58
N SER A 285 15.32 23.12 60.48
CA SER A 285 15.25 24.42 61.15
C SER A 285 16.03 24.40 62.46
N VAL A 286 16.84 25.43 62.71
CA VAL A 286 17.56 25.62 63.97
C VAL A 286 17.13 26.93 64.60
N TYR A 287 16.58 26.85 65.82
CA TYR A 287 16.16 28.01 66.60
C TYR A 287 16.93 28.10 67.92
N HIS A 288 17.59 29.23 68.16
CA HIS A 288 18.30 29.51 69.39
C HIS A 288 17.99 30.91 69.93
N GLU A 289 17.03 30.98 70.86
CA GLU A 289 16.50 32.20 71.51
C GLU A 289 17.61 33.18 71.98
N ARG A 290 18.65 32.70 72.68
CA ARG A 290 19.69 33.59 73.25
C ARG A 290 20.68 34.16 72.24
N PHE A 291 20.82 33.50 71.09
CA PHE A 291 21.76 33.92 70.04
C PHE A 291 21.01 34.48 68.83
N ASP A 292 19.71 34.79 69.01
CA ASP A 292 18.81 35.32 67.97
C ASP A 292 18.94 34.57 66.63
N THR A 293 19.05 33.25 66.72
CA THR A 293 19.26 32.40 65.54
C THR A 293 17.94 31.74 65.19
N ASP A 294 17.44 32.02 63.99
CA ASP A 294 16.34 31.28 63.35
C ASP A 294 16.73 31.05 61.89
N ILE A 295 17.27 29.86 61.61
CA ILE A 295 17.88 29.56 60.31
C ILE A 295 17.46 28.18 59.83
N ARG A 296 17.33 28.04 58.51
CA ARG A 296 17.21 26.73 57.85
C ARG A 296 18.55 26.35 57.24
N VAL A 297 19.05 25.20 57.66
CA VAL A 297 20.41 24.74 57.35
C VAL A 297 20.39 23.27 56.94
N ARG A 298 21.30 22.91 56.05
CA ARG A 298 21.40 21.57 55.47
C ARG A 298 22.43 20.71 56.19
N ILE A 299 22.04 19.50 56.56
CA ILE A 299 22.89 18.56 57.30
C ILE A 299 24.06 18.11 56.43
N SER A 300 25.28 18.32 56.92
CA SER A 300 26.52 17.87 56.26
C SER A 300 27.26 16.80 57.05
N LYS A 301 26.97 16.66 58.34
CA LYS A 301 27.61 15.68 59.21
C LYS A 301 26.66 15.26 60.31
N TYR A 302 26.76 14.02 60.77
CA TYR A 302 26.11 13.63 62.02
C TYR A 302 26.88 12.54 62.75
N HIS A 303 26.57 12.41 64.04
CA HIS A 303 26.98 11.32 64.90
C HIS A 303 25.74 10.61 65.43
N PHE A 304 25.61 9.32 65.16
CA PHE A 304 24.46 8.51 65.55
C PHE A 304 24.88 7.31 66.39
N SER A 305 24.06 6.92 67.37
CA SER A 305 24.24 5.70 68.17
C SER A 305 23.24 4.64 67.70
N PRO A 306 23.67 3.63 66.92
CA PRO A 306 22.83 2.50 66.53
C PRO A 306 22.19 1.73 67.68
N MET A 307 22.91 1.55 68.80
CA MET A 307 22.46 0.73 69.92
C MET A 307 21.37 1.44 70.71
N SER A 308 21.52 2.75 70.94
CA SER A 308 20.51 3.54 71.64
C SER A 308 19.46 4.18 70.73
N LYS A 309 19.61 4.05 69.41
CA LYS A 309 18.83 4.75 68.37
C LYS A 309 18.75 6.25 68.66
N LYS A 310 19.89 6.88 68.92
CA LYS A 310 19.94 8.31 69.28
C LYS A 310 20.90 9.07 68.39
N LEU A 311 20.41 10.18 67.86
CA LEU A 311 21.25 11.20 67.25
C LEU A 311 22.02 11.93 68.35
N LYS A 312 23.36 11.86 68.30
CA LYS A 312 24.27 12.49 69.28
C LYS A 312 24.56 13.93 68.88
N SER A 313 24.95 14.15 67.63
CA SER A 313 25.23 15.48 67.11
C SER A 313 24.95 15.59 65.61
N ILE A 314 24.75 16.82 65.16
CA ILE A 314 24.61 17.21 63.76
C ILE A 314 25.54 18.39 63.50
N GLY A 315 26.31 18.30 62.43
CA GLY A 315 27.04 19.40 61.84
C GLY A 315 26.36 19.87 60.56
N PHE A 316 26.41 21.18 60.36
CA PHE A 316 25.96 21.80 59.13
C PHE A 316 27.17 22.17 58.29
N GLY A 317 26.98 22.20 56.96
CA GLY A 317 28.01 22.70 56.05
C GLY A 317 28.27 24.18 56.30
N LYS A 318 28.95 24.86 55.38
CA LYS A 318 29.06 26.33 55.42
C LYS A 318 27.66 26.92 55.54
N VAL A 319 27.37 27.56 56.68
CA VAL A 319 26.09 28.21 56.92
C VAL A 319 26.15 29.52 56.15
N SER A 320 25.63 29.52 54.92
CA SER A 320 25.41 30.76 54.18
C SER A 320 24.46 31.60 55.02
N GLN A 321 24.90 32.80 55.43
CA GLN A 321 24.11 33.71 56.26
C GLN A 321 22.66 33.82 55.76
N SER A 322 21.75 33.94 56.72
CA SER A 322 20.33 34.21 56.53
C SER A 322 20.10 35.24 55.42
N ILE A 323 19.56 34.71 54.32
CA ILE A 323 19.14 35.38 53.10
C ILE A 323 18.15 36.55 53.36
N GLY A 324 17.49 36.61 54.51
CA GLY A 324 16.39 37.56 54.77
C GLY A 324 16.70 39.06 54.71
N GLY A 325 17.96 39.48 54.96
CA GLY A 325 18.30 40.92 55.02
C GLY A 325 18.91 41.51 53.73
N GLN A 326 19.71 40.72 53.00
CA GLN A 326 20.40 41.19 51.79
C GLN A 326 19.63 40.85 50.50
N LEU A 327 18.70 39.89 50.55
CA LEU A 327 17.92 39.48 49.38
C LEU A 327 16.93 40.56 48.94
N SER A 328 16.35 41.37 49.84
CA SER A 328 15.38 42.40 49.41
C SER A 328 16.00 43.53 48.57
N GLY A 329 17.30 43.82 48.73
CA GLY A 329 18.02 44.77 47.89
C GLY A 329 18.56 44.11 46.62
N MET A 330 19.20 42.94 46.76
CA MET A 330 19.81 42.24 45.61
C MET A 330 18.78 41.55 44.71
N VAL A 331 17.59 41.16 45.18
CA VAL A 331 16.51 40.63 44.31
C VAL A 331 15.78 41.76 43.61
N SER A 332 15.74 42.98 44.13
CA SER A 332 15.20 44.11 43.34
C SER A 332 16.12 44.43 42.16
N ASP A 333 17.42 44.53 42.41
CA ASP A 333 18.39 44.92 41.39
C ASP A 333 18.74 43.74 40.48
N ALA A 334 18.88 42.51 41.00
CA ALA A 334 19.04 41.32 40.17
C ALA A 334 17.73 40.84 39.54
N VAL A 335 16.52 41.08 40.05
CA VAL A 335 15.31 40.82 39.25
C VAL A 335 15.13 41.90 38.20
N SER A 336 15.58 43.14 38.40
CA SER A 336 15.60 44.15 37.33
C SER A 336 16.65 43.82 36.25
N ASP A 337 17.87 43.46 36.65
CA ASP A 337 18.97 43.12 35.73
C ASP A 337 18.82 41.71 35.14
N THR A 338 18.35 40.72 35.91
CA THR A 338 18.05 39.38 35.39
C THR A 338 16.70 39.36 34.69
N ALA A 339 15.69 40.18 34.98
CA ALA A 339 14.52 40.24 34.10
C ALA A 339 14.86 40.95 32.79
N SER A 340 15.69 42.00 32.78
CA SER A 340 16.12 42.65 31.54
C SER A 340 17.14 41.81 30.75
N THR A 341 18.08 41.15 31.43
CA THR A 341 19.07 40.26 30.81
C THR A 341 18.47 38.89 30.49
N LEU A 342 17.56 38.32 31.27
CA LEU A 342 16.83 37.10 30.92
C LEU A 342 15.74 37.42 29.90
N LEU A 343 15.13 38.61 29.85
CA LEU A 343 14.30 38.98 28.69
C LEU A 343 15.19 39.14 27.46
N SER A 344 16.36 39.79 27.53
CA SER A 344 17.24 39.94 26.36
C SER A 344 17.95 38.66 25.96
N ASP A 345 18.34 37.80 26.91
CA ASP A 345 19.04 36.52 26.70
C ASP A 345 18.02 35.42 26.42
N PHE A 346 16.78 35.51 26.90
CA PHE A 346 15.66 34.73 26.38
C PHE A 346 15.27 35.23 24.99
N GLU A 347 15.24 36.53 24.68
CA GLU A 347 14.99 37.01 23.31
C GLU A 347 16.13 36.57 22.39
N VAL A 348 17.39 36.66 22.82
CA VAL A 348 18.56 36.24 22.04
C VAL A 348 18.68 34.72 21.97
N ARG A 349 18.41 33.96 23.02
CA ARG A 349 18.39 32.48 22.98
C ARG A 349 17.16 31.95 22.28
N LEU A 350 16.00 32.58 22.42
CA LEU A 350 14.80 32.26 21.65
C LEU A 350 15.01 32.66 20.20
N GLN A 351 15.64 33.79 19.87
CA GLN A 351 16.03 34.12 18.50
C GLN A 351 17.11 33.18 17.98
N LYS A 352 18.07 32.74 18.81
CA LYS A 352 19.15 31.83 18.42
C LYS A 352 18.70 30.37 18.39
N GLU A 353 17.70 29.97 19.17
CA GLU A 353 17.00 28.69 19.10
C GLU A 353 15.95 28.70 18.00
N ILE A 354 15.28 29.82 17.72
CA ILE A 354 14.46 29.99 16.52
C ILE A 354 15.36 30.01 15.30
N GLU A 355 16.53 30.66 15.33
CA GLU A 355 17.51 30.63 14.23
C GLU A 355 18.21 29.29 14.13
N ASN A 356 18.48 28.57 15.23
CA ASN A 356 19.07 27.23 15.19
C ASN A 356 18.03 26.17 14.83
N ALA A 357 16.78 26.32 15.26
CA ALA A 357 15.66 25.48 14.86
C ALA A 357 15.25 25.79 13.44
N ASN A 358 15.23 27.06 13.01
CA ASN A 358 15.04 27.46 11.61
C ASN A 358 16.24 27.05 10.78
N ARG A 359 17.48 27.12 11.26
CA ARG A 359 18.67 26.65 10.53
C ARG A 359 18.74 25.14 10.53
N SER A 360 18.35 24.46 11.59
CA SER A 360 18.24 22.99 11.63
C SER A 360 17.08 22.53 10.76
N PHE A 361 15.97 23.26 10.74
CA PHE A 361 14.82 23.02 9.89
C PHE A 361 15.17 23.34 8.45
N GLU A 362 15.86 24.45 8.15
CA GLU A 362 16.29 24.85 6.82
C GLU A 362 17.42 23.94 6.33
N THR A 363 18.34 23.51 7.20
CA THR A 363 19.36 22.51 6.85
C THR A 363 18.71 21.15 6.64
N ALA A 364 17.74 20.76 7.46
CA ALA A 364 16.98 19.53 7.24
C ALA A 364 16.11 19.65 5.99
N PHE A 365 15.49 20.79 5.73
CA PHE A 365 14.61 21.09 4.61
C PHE A 365 15.40 21.18 3.32
N GLU A 366 16.52 21.89 3.28
CA GLU A 366 17.46 21.93 2.15
C GLU A 366 18.17 20.59 1.99
N LYS A 367 18.44 19.83 3.06
CA LYS A 367 18.91 18.44 2.92
C LYS A 367 17.82 17.54 2.37
N GLN A 368 16.57 17.67 2.80
CA GLN A 368 15.44 16.90 2.28
C GLN A 368 15.12 17.30 0.85
N LYS A 369 15.22 18.59 0.52
CA LYS A 369 15.03 19.19 -0.79
C LYS A 369 16.17 18.79 -1.72
N ALA A 370 17.42 18.83 -1.28
CA ALA A 370 18.55 18.27 -2.02
C ALA A 370 18.41 16.75 -2.18
N THR A 371 17.95 16.02 -1.17
CA THR A 371 17.67 14.57 -1.30
C THR A 371 16.50 14.30 -2.25
N LEU A 372 15.50 15.18 -2.29
CA LEU A 372 14.39 15.13 -3.23
C LEU A 372 14.80 15.56 -4.63
N GLU A 373 15.65 16.58 -4.78
CA GLU A 373 16.19 17.08 -6.04
C GLU A 373 17.17 16.07 -6.63
N ASP A 374 18.08 15.50 -5.81
CA ASP A 374 18.94 14.39 -6.17
C ASP A 374 18.11 13.14 -6.48
N GLY A 375 17.05 12.86 -5.71
CA GLY A 375 16.14 11.76 -5.97
C GLY A 375 15.31 11.95 -7.25
N ILE A 376 14.91 13.20 -7.56
CA ILE A 376 14.22 13.57 -8.79
C ILE A 376 15.21 13.51 -9.96
N GLU A 377 16.43 13.99 -9.81
CA GLU A 377 17.44 14.00 -10.87
C GLU A 377 17.99 12.58 -11.09
N GLN A 378 18.08 11.76 -10.05
CA GLN A 378 18.36 10.33 -10.15
C GLN A 378 17.18 9.60 -10.81
N ALA A 379 15.93 9.85 -10.40
CA ALA A 379 14.76 9.26 -11.05
C ALA A 379 14.62 9.73 -12.51
N LYS A 380 15.00 10.97 -12.82
CA LYS A 380 15.02 11.52 -14.17
C LYS A 380 16.17 10.96 -14.98
N ALA A 381 17.35 10.77 -14.40
CA ALA A 381 18.49 10.09 -15.03
C ALA A 381 18.18 8.62 -15.28
N GLU A 382 17.54 7.92 -14.34
CA GLU A 382 17.05 6.54 -14.48
C GLU A 382 15.92 6.47 -15.52
N ALA A 383 15.03 7.45 -15.57
CA ALA A 383 13.99 7.56 -16.59
C ALA A 383 14.56 7.90 -17.96
N GLU A 384 15.62 8.71 -18.05
CA GLU A 384 16.31 9.08 -19.29
C GLU A 384 17.19 7.92 -19.79
N GLN A 385 17.82 7.18 -18.87
CA GLN A 385 18.51 5.92 -19.17
C GLN A 385 17.52 4.84 -19.59
N SER A 386 16.35 4.75 -18.94
CA SER A 386 15.27 3.85 -19.34
C SER A 386 14.67 4.26 -20.68
N ARG A 387 14.49 5.56 -20.93
CA ARG A 387 14.03 6.10 -22.22
C ARG A 387 15.07 5.86 -23.31
N ALA A 388 16.35 6.03 -23.02
CA ALA A 388 17.44 5.73 -23.95
C ALA A 388 17.51 4.23 -24.24
N THR A 389 17.39 3.38 -23.21
CA THR A 389 17.36 1.92 -23.35
C THR A 389 16.13 1.47 -24.13
N LEU A 390 14.94 2.01 -23.84
CA LEU A 390 13.71 1.78 -24.60
C LEU A 390 13.83 2.30 -26.03
N ALA A 391 14.43 3.47 -26.24
CA ALA A 391 14.67 4.02 -27.58
C ALA A 391 15.62 3.10 -28.36
N THR A 392 16.71 2.63 -27.76
CA THR A 392 17.63 1.66 -28.38
C THR A 392 16.94 0.30 -28.62
N GLN A 393 16.10 -0.18 -27.70
CA GLN A 393 15.34 -1.42 -27.89
C GLN A 393 14.28 -1.30 -28.98
N ILE A 394 13.58 -0.16 -29.05
CA ILE A 394 12.60 0.17 -30.08
C ILE A 394 13.31 0.31 -31.42
N GLU A 395 14.46 1.00 -31.47
CA GLU A 395 15.25 1.20 -32.68
C GLU A 395 15.90 -0.10 -33.14
N SER A 396 16.35 -0.96 -32.22
CA SER A 396 16.81 -2.32 -32.52
C SER A 396 15.67 -3.17 -33.08
N LYS A 397 14.47 -3.15 -32.46
CA LYS A 397 13.29 -3.87 -32.97
C LYS A 397 12.82 -3.32 -34.31
N LEU A 398 12.85 -2.00 -34.51
CA LEU A 398 12.52 -1.36 -35.78
C LEU A 398 13.56 -1.67 -36.85
N ALA A 399 14.85 -1.72 -36.50
CA ALA A 399 15.92 -2.13 -37.41
C ALA A 399 15.79 -3.61 -37.78
N GLU A 400 15.44 -4.47 -36.83
CA GLU A 400 15.18 -5.90 -37.04
C GLU A 400 13.95 -6.11 -37.92
N GLN A 401 12.84 -5.41 -37.64
CA GLN A 401 11.64 -5.43 -38.49
C GLN A 401 11.89 -4.81 -39.86
N ARG A 402 12.72 -3.76 -39.99
CA ARG A 402 13.11 -3.20 -41.29
C ARG A 402 14.01 -4.16 -42.05
N ALA A 403 14.92 -4.87 -41.38
CA ALA A 403 15.77 -5.88 -41.99
C ALA A 403 14.96 -7.10 -42.42
N GLU A 404 13.99 -7.54 -41.62
CA GLU A 404 13.04 -8.61 -41.95
C GLU A 404 12.13 -8.19 -43.10
N ALA A 405 11.53 -7.00 -43.06
CA ALA A 405 10.74 -6.46 -44.16
C ALA A 405 11.57 -6.27 -45.44
N GLN A 406 12.85 -5.92 -45.33
CA GLN A 406 13.76 -5.84 -46.48
C GLN A 406 14.13 -7.22 -47.00
N ARG A 407 14.35 -8.22 -46.13
CA ARG A 407 14.57 -9.62 -46.53
C ARG A 407 13.34 -10.19 -47.21
N ASP A 408 12.15 -9.94 -46.67
CA ASP A 408 10.88 -10.34 -47.27
C ASP A 408 10.67 -9.64 -48.61
N LYS A 409 10.95 -8.33 -48.70
CA LYS A 409 10.92 -7.59 -49.97
C LYS A 409 11.91 -8.17 -50.97
N THR A 410 13.14 -8.48 -50.57
CA THR A 410 14.15 -9.10 -51.45
C THR A 410 13.74 -10.50 -51.87
N ALA A 411 13.21 -11.32 -50.97
CA ALA A 411 12.72 -12.66 -51.27
C ALA A 411 11.49 -12.62 -52.19
N LEU A 412 10.60 -11.64 -51.99
CA LEU A 412 9.42 -11.44 -52.84
C LEU A 412 9.83 -10.88 -54.21
N SER A 413 10.81 -9.98 -54.28
CA SER A 413 11.43 -9.54 -55.53
C SER A 413 12.14 -10.68 -56.25
N GLN A 414 12.88 -11.55 -55.54
CA GLN A 414 13.52 -12.72 -56.14
C GLN A 414 12.49 -13.73 -56.63
N ARG A 415 11.40 -13.98 -55.89
CA ARG A 415 10.28 -14.80 -56.34
C ARG A 415 9.56 -14.20 -57.55
N LEU A 416 9.39 -12.88 -57.56
CA LEU A 416 8.80 -12.18 -58.69
C LEU A 416 9.71 -12.23 -59.92
N THR A 417 11.03 -12.07 -59.74
CA THR A 417 12.01 -12.23 -60.81
C THR A 417 12.04 -13.66 -61.32
N ALA A 418 12.09 -14.66 -60.44
CA ALA A 418 12.06 -16.07 -60.83
C ALA A 418 10.75 -16.44 -61.54
N SER A 419 9.61 -15.97 -61.04
CA SER A 419 8.30 -16.18 -61.69
C SER A 419 8.20 -15.42 -63.01
N LYS A 420 8.85 -14.25 -63.14
CA LYS A 420 8.96 -13.51 -64.39
C LYS A 420 9.88 -14.23 -65.38
N GLU A 421 11.00 -14.79 -64.95
CA GLU A 421 11.92 -15.59 -65.77
C GLU A 421 11.25 -16.89 -66.22
N GLU A 422 10.49 -17.55 -65.35
CA GLU A 422 9.65 -18.71 -65.71
C GLU A 422 8.56 -18.32 -66.72
N LEU A 423 7.92 -17.17 -66.54
CA LEU A 423 6.93 -16.66 -67.49
C LEU A 423 7.57 -16.28 -68.82
N GLU A 424 8.74 -15.64 -68.83
CA GLU A 424 9.50 -15.30 -70.04
C GLU A 424 10.01 -16.56 -70.76
N ALA A 425 10.42 -17.59 -70.01
CA ALA A 425 10.76 -18.90 -70.58
C ALA A 425 9.54 -19.58 -71.20
N LEU A 426 8.39 -19.55 -70.53
CA LEU A 426 7.13 -20.10 -71.04
C LEU A 426 6.63 -19.32 -72.26
N ILE A 427 6.73 -17.99 -72.26
CA ILE A 427 6.44 -17.14 -73.43
C ILE A 427 7.39 -17.50 -74.57
N GLY A 428 8.69 -17.64 -74.30
CA GLY A 428 9.67 -18.07 -75.29
C GLY A 428 9.41 -19.48 -75.84
N ASP A 429 8.90 -20.39 -75.03
CA ASP A 429 8.46 -21.72 -75.47
C ASP A 429 7.21 -21.64 -76.35
N VAL A 430 6.23 -20.82 -75.97
CA VAL A 430 5.03 -20.58 -76.78
C VAL A 430 5.40 -19.92 -78.10
N GLU A 431 6.27 -18.90 -78.10
CA GLU A 431 6.76 -18.24 -79.31
C GLU A 431 7.54 -19.19 -80.21
N ARG A 432 8.42 -20.03 -79.66
CA ARG A 432 9.15 -21.07 -80.41
C ARG A 432 8.20 -22.11 -81.00
N ASN A 433 7.21 -22.56 -80.23
CA ASN A 433 6.21 -23.51 -80.71
C ASN A 433 5.32 -22.90 -81.80
N MET A 434 4.94 -21.63 -81.65
CA MET A 434 4.21 -20.90 -82.67
C MET A 434 5.07 -20.67 -83.91
N GLN A 435 6.34 -20.29 -83.79
CA GLN A 435 7.25 -20.13 -84.92
C GLN A 435 7.55 -21.45 -85.62
N SER A 436 7.71 -22.56 -84.89
CA SER A 436 7.86 -23.91 -85.46
C SER A 436 6.59 -24.29 -86.22
N GLY A 437 5.41 -24.13 -85.60
CA GLY A 437 4.14 -24.44 -86.24
C GLY A 437 3.86 -23.57 -87.47
N ILE A 438 4.22 -22.28 -87.43
CA ILE A 438 4.15 -21.37 -88.57
C ILE A 438 5.16 -21.80 -89.65
N SER A 439 6.40 -22.13 -89.29
CA SER A 439 7.44 -22.56 -90.25
C SER A 439 7.09 -23.88 -90.93
N GLU A 440 6.57 -24.86 -90.18
CA GLU A 440 6.06 -26.13 -90.70
C GLU A 440 4.85 -25.91 -91.61
N SER A 441 3.94 -25.00 -91.24
CA SER A 441 2.82 -24.62 -92.08
C SER A 441 3.29 -23.92 -93.36
N TYR A 442 4.25 -23.00 -93.29
CA TYR A 442 4.85 -22.34 -94.45
C TYR A 442 5.59 -23.33 -95.36
N GLN A 443 6.34 -24.28 -94.80
CA GLN A 443 6.98 -25.35 -95.58
C GLN A 443 5.94 -26.24 -96.25
N SER A 444 4.88 -26.63 -95.54
CA SER A 444 3.79 -27.44 -96.10
C SER A 444 3.06 -26.69 -97.21
N LEU A 445 2.79 -25.39 -97.02
CA LEU A 445 2.16 -24.54 -98.03
C LEU A 445 3.07 -24.30 -99.23
N SER A 446 4.37 -24.10 -99.00
CA SER A 446 5.38 -23.97 -100.05
C SER A 446 5.52 -25.26 -100.86
N GLN A 447 5.56 -26.41 -100.20
CA GLN A 447 5.59 -27.71 -100.88
C GLN A 447 4.31 -27.96 -101.68
N ALA A 448 3.14 -27.61 -101.13
CA ALA A 448 1.87 -27.68 -101.84
C ALA A 448 1.82 -26.72 -103.04
N LEU A 449 2.36 -25.50 -102.90
CA LEU A 449 2.45 -24.52 -103.98
C LEU A 449 3.41 -25.00 -105.07
N THR A 450 4.59 -25.52 -104.71
CA THR A 450 5.53 -26.09 -105.68
C THR A 450 4.96 -27.31 -106.39
N ALA A 451 4.22 -28.17 -105.68
CA ALA A 451 3.51 -29.30 -106.28
C ALA A 451 2.41 -28.82 -107.25
N TYR A 452 1.66 -27.78 -106.89
CA TYR A 452 0.67 -27.15 -107.75
C TYR A 452 1.30 -26.49 -108.99
N GLU A 453 2.39 -25.74 -108.84
CA GLU A 453 3.15 -25.14 -109.94
C GLU A 453 3.72 -26.20 -110.88
N THR A 454 4.20 -27.34 -110.33
CA THR A 454 4.67 -28.48 -111.11
C THR A 454 3.52 -29.10 -111.91
N LEU A 455 2.36 -29.32 -111.29
CA LEU A 455 1.15 -29.81 -111.95
C LEU A 455 0.64 -28.86 -113.05
N VAL A 456 0.67 -27.55 -112.81
CA VAL A 456 0.32 -26.53 -113.82
C VAL A 456 1.36 -26.52 -114.96
N GLY A 457 2.64 -26.71 -114.64
CA GLY A 457 3.72 -26.86 -115.62
C GLY A 457 3.54 -28.11 -116.49
N GLU A 458 3.20 -29.25 -115.89
CA GLU A 458 2.88 -30.49 -116.59
C GLU A 458 1.62 -30.36 -117.45
N ALA A 459 0.57 -29.71 -116.94
CA ALA A 459 -0.64 -29.42 -117.71
C ALA A 459 -0.34 -28.50 -118.91
N SER A 460 0.55 -27.51 -118.75
CA SER A 460 0.99 -26.62 -119.83
C SER A 460 1.85 -27.37 -120.86
N GLN A 461 2.74 -28.26 -120.44
CA GLN A 461 3.50 -29.17 -121.30
C GLN A 461 2.58 -30.10 -122.09
N ASN A 462 1.57 -30.68 -121.44
CA ASN A 462 0.58 -31.53 -122.08
C ASN A 462 -0.29 -30.75 -123.08
N ALA A 463 -0.67 -29.51 -122.76
CA ALA A 463 -1.37 -28.62 -123.70
C ALA A 463 -0.48 -28.26 -124.90
N LEU A 464 0.82 -28.00 -124.69
CA LEU A 464 1.77 -27.75 -125.77
C LEU A 464 2.01 -29.00 -126.63
N GLN A 465 2.11 -30.18 -126.03
CA GLN A 465 2.20 -31.44 -126.76
C GLN A 465 0.93 -31.70 -127.57
N ALA A 466 -0.26 -31.47 -127.01
CA ALA A 466 -1.52 -31.58 -127.73
C ALA A 466 -1.62 -30.59 -128.91
N GLN A 467 -1.15 -29.34 -128.72
CA GLN A 467 -1.06 -28.34 -129.79
C GLN A 467 -0.06 -28.74 -130.88
N THR A 468 1.09 -29.31 -130.49
CA THR A 468 2.12 -29.79 -131.43
C THR A 468 1.61 -30.98 -132.23
N LEU A 469 0.88 -31.90 -131.58
CA LEU A 469 0.22 -33.03 -132.22
C LEU A 469 -0.85 -32.56 -133.21
N ALA A 470 -1.68 -31.58 -132.82
CA ALA A 470 -2.69 -30.97 -133.70
C ALA A 470 -2.05 -30.28 -134.91
N ASN A 471 -0.94 -29.55 -134.73
CA ASN A 471 -0.19 -28.93 -135.82
C ASN A 471 0.46 -29.98 -136.75
N THR A 472 0.94 -31.09 -136.18
CA THR A 472 1.52 -32.21 -136.95
C THR A 472 0.44 -32.91 -137.78
N LEU A 473 -0.74 -33.15 -137.21
CA LEU A 473 -1.91 -33.69 -137.92
C LEU A 473 -2.36 -32.76 -139.04
N ALA A 474 -2.44 -31.45 -138.79
CA ALA A 474 -2.74 -30.46 -139.82
C ALA A 474 -1.69 -30.47 -140.96
N GLY A 475 -0.40 -30.60 -140.63
CA GLY A 475 0.68 -30.74 -141.61
C GLY A 475 0.60 -32.03 -142.43
N GLN A 476 0.26 -33.16 -141.82
CA GLN A 476 0.03 -34.42 -142.51
C GLN A 476 -1.19 -34.34 -143.44
N GLN A 477 -2.28 -33.72 -142.99
CA GLN A 477 -3.50 -33.51 -143.78
C GLN A 477 -3.25 -32.61 -144.99
N ASN A 478 -2.44 -31.56 -144.84
CA ASN A 478 -2.08 -30.65 -145.93
C ASN A 478 -1.14 -31.32 -146.95
N THR A 479 -0.20 -32.14 -146.47
CA THR A 479 0.68 -32.96 -147.31
C THR A 479 -0.10 -33.99 -148.13
N LEU A 480 -1.07 -34.67 -147.50
CA LEU A 480 -1.96 -35.61 -148.17
C LEU A 480 -2.85 -34.93 -149.21
N SER A 481 -3.35 -33.73 -148.92
CA SER A 481 -4.15 -32.91 -149.85
C SER A 481 -3.33 -32.48 -151.08
N GLN A 482 -2.05 -32.13 -150.92
CA GLN A 482 -1.13 -31.81 -152.01
C GLN A 482 -0.76 -33.04 -152.87
N GLN A 483 -0.61 -34.22 -152.25
CA GLN A 483 -0.36 -35.47 -152.97
C GLN A 483 -1.57 -35.90 -153.82
N LEU A 484 -2.78 -35.75 -153.30
CA LEU A 484 -4.03 -36.00 -154.04
C LEU A 484 -4.24 -35.04 -155.22
N LEU A 485 -3.75 -33.80 -155.13
CA LEU A 485 -3.85 -32.80 -156.21
C LEU A 485 -2.92 -33.14 -157.39
N ARG A 486 -1.66 -33.51 -157.11
CA ARG A 486 -0.68 -33.93 -158.14
C ARG A 486 -1.11 -35.19 -158.88
N GLN A 487 -1.73 -36.13 -158.17
CA GLN A 487 -2.28 -37.34 -158.78
C GLN A 487 -3.47 -37.06 -159.71
N ARG A 488 -4.15 -35.92 -159.52
CA ARG A 488 -5.25 -35.48 -160.40
C ARG A 488 -4.72 -34.81 -161.67
N GLU A 489 -3.66 -34.01 -161.57
CA GLU A 489 -3.00 -33.34 -162.69
C GLU A 489 -2.29 -34.34 -163.64
N ASP A 490 -1.65 -35.38 -163.10
CA ASP A 490 -1.01 -36.43 -163.91
C ASP A 490 -2.04 -37.28 -164.70
N ASN A 491 -3.26 -37.45 -164.16
CA ASN A 491 -4.36 -38.18 -164.81
C ASN A 491 -5.05 -37.36 -165.93
N GLU A 492 -5.02 -36.03 -165.89
CA GLU A 492 -5.53 -35.16 -166.97
C GLU A 492 -4.56 -35.11 -168.16
N GLY A 493 -3.24 -35.16 -167.91
CA GLY A 493 -2.22 -35.21 -168.97
C GLY A 493 -2.27 -36.49 -169.82
N TRP A 494 -2.51 -37.64 -169.18
CA TRP A 494 -2.68 -38.92 -169.88
C TRP A 494 -3.95 -38.98 -170.73
N ARG A 495 -5.06 -38.39 -170.26
CA ARG A 495 -6.33 -38.30 -171.02
C ARG A 495 -6.18 -37.52 -172.32
N ASN A 496 -5.53 -36.35 -172.26
CA ASN A 496 -5.42 -35.45 -173.42
C ASN A 496 -4.50 -35.99 -174.53
N SER A 497 -3.49 -36.80 -174.19
CA SER A 497 -2.65 -37.49 -175.17
C SER A 497 -3.35 -38.67 -175.84
N PHE A 498 -4.30 -39.32 -175.14
CA PHE A 498 -5.04 -40.48 -175.64
C PHE A 498 -6.19 -40.08 -176.59
N GLU A 499 -6.87 -38.96 -176.31
CA GLU A 499 -7.95 -38.41 -177.17
C GLU A 499 -7.47 -37.89 -178.54
N ALA A 500 -6.23 -37.37 -178.61
CA ALA A 500 -5.67 -36.81 -179.84
C ALA A 500 -5.27 -37.90 -180.86
N THR A 501 -4.77 -39.05 -180.40
CA THR A 501 -4.34 -40.16 -181.27
C THR A 501 -5.53 -40.93 -181.85
N ILE A 502 -6.59 -41.13 -181.05
CA ILE A 502 -7.80 -41.86 -181.47
C ILE A 502 -8.66 -41.07 -182.48
N SER A 503 -8.67 -39.74 -182.41
CA SER A 503 -9.51 -38.91 -183.29
C SER A 503 -8.99 -38.81 -184.74
N ALA A 504 -7.69 -39.00 -184.99
CA ALA A 504 -7.13 -38.91 -186.34
C ALA A 504 -7.31 -40.21 -187.17
N GLU A 505 -7.17 -41.39 -186.53
CA GLU A 505 -7.37 -42.68 -187.20
C GLU A 505 -8.86 -43.02 -187.45
N LEU A 506 -9.79 -42.45 -186.66
CA LEU A 506 -11.23 -42.63 -186.83
C LEU A 506 -11.86 -41.76 -187.95
N GLY A 507 -11.15 -40.78 -188.51
CA GLY A 507 -11.64 -39.94 -189.61
C GLY A 507 -11.53 -40.60 -190.99
N VAL A 508 -10.52 -41.44 -191.21
CA VAL A 508 -10.25 -42.12 -192.49
C VAL A 508 -11.28 -43.20 -192.77
N TYR A 509 -11.75 -43.92 -191.75
CA TYR A 509 -12.72 -45.02 -191.90
C TYR A 509 -14.21 -44.60 -191.82
N ARG A 510 -14.53 -43.31 -191.55
CA ARG A 510 -15.94 -42.85 -191.44
C ARG A 510 -16.53 -42.27 -192.74
N ASN A 511 -15.73 -41.84 -193.73
CA ASN A 511 -16.25 -41.36 -195.02
C ASN A 511 -16.26 -42.42 -196.15
N GLU A 512 -15.46 -43.49 -196.06
CA GLU A 512 -15.65 -44.67 -196.94
C GLU A 512 -16.86 -45.52 -196.53
N LEU A 513 -17.36 -45.35 -195.30
CA LEU A 513 -18.61 -45.95 -194.80
C LEU A 513 -19.85 -45.04 -194.96
N ALA A 514 -19.80 -44.09 -195.90
CA ALA A 514 -20.94 -43.22 -196.25
C ALA A 514 -21.09 -42.95 -197.75
N GLN A 515 -20.63 -43.84 -198.65
CA GLN A 515 -21.19 -43.86 -200.01
C GLN A 515 -22.33 -44.86 -200.22
N VAL A 516 -22.41 -46.00 -199.51
CA VAL A 516 -23.31 -47.08 -199.97
C VAL A 516 -24.00 -47.83 -198.81
N ARG A 517 -25.10 -47.25 -198.32
CA ARG A 517 -26.35 -47.96 -197.98
C ARG A 517 -27.46 -46.93 -197.70
N GLY A 518 -27.72 -46.03 -198.65
CA GLY A 518 -28.95 -45.23 -198.59
C GLY A 518 -30.11 -46.19 -198.80
N LYS A 519 -31.03 -46.33 -197.84
CA LYS A 519 -32.12 -47.33 -197.92
C LYS A 519 -31.59 -48.77 -198.00
N PHE A 520 -32.01 -49.70 -197.17
CA PHE A 520 -33.00 -49.71 -196.10
C PHE A 520 -32.56 -50.94 -195.25
N ASP A 521 -33.46 -51.57 -194.50
CA ASP A 521 -33.38 -53.03 -194.32
C ASP A 521 -32.35 -53.54 -193.28
N ASP A 522 -32.81 -53.42 -192.02
CA ASP A 522 -32.81 -54.29 -190.82
C ASP A 522 -31.71 -55.31 -190.44
N ALA A 523 -31.32 -55.14 -189.17
CA ALA A 523 -31.12 -56.12 -188.07
C ALA A 523 -29.89 -57.06 -188.03
N GLY A 524 -29.14 -56.90 -186.93
CA GLY A 524 -28.83 -58.00 -186.01
C GLY A 524 -27.51 -58.75 -186.16
N ASN A 525 -27.07 -59.29 -185.00
CA ASN A 525 -26.16 -60.44 -184.81
C ASN A 525 -24.66 -60.25 -185.10
N LEU A 526 -23.73 -61.08 -184.63
CA LEU A 526 -23.61 -62.08 -183.54
C LEU A 526 -22.38 -62.89 -183.93
N THR A 527 -21.19 -62.46 -183.48
CA THR A 527 -20.02 -63.34 -183.49
C THR A 527 -18.95 -62.85 -182.53
N ALA A 528 -18.61 -63.71 -181.56
CA ALA A 528 -17.45 -63.70 -180.66
C ALA A 528 -17.50 -62.76 -179.44
N LEU A 529 -18.14 -63.07 -178.31
CA LEU A 529 -18.49 -64.33 -177.63
C LEU A 529 -17.35 -65.33 -177.34
N GLU A 530 -16.14 -65.19 -177.89
CA GLU A 530 -15.02 -66.10 -177.57
C GLU A 530 -13.95 -65.52 -176.63
N THR A 531 -13.92 -64.19 -176.40
CA THR A 531 -12.89 -63.55 -175.54
C THR A 531 -13.30 -63.39 -174.07
N TYR A 532 -14.54 -63.72 -173.72
CA TYR A 532 -15.01 -63.82 -172.34
C TYR A 532 -14.30 -64.94 -171.52
N LYS A 533 -13.56 -65.88 -172.11
CA LYS A 533 -13.16 -67.11 -171.40
C LYS A 533 -11.80 -67.14 -170.67
N ARG A 534 -10.86 -66.20 -170.84
CA ARG A 534 -9.47 -66.41 -170.34
C ARG A 534 -9.02 -65.57 -169.12
N THR A 535 -9.71 -64.50 -168.76
CA THR A 535 -9.19 -63.53 -167.76
C THR A 535 -9.96 -63.50 -166.43
N GLN A 536 -10.98 -64.34 -166.26
CA GLN A 536 -11.74 -64.49 -165.01
C GLN A 536 -11.05 -65.38 -163.95
N GLU A 537 -9.92 -66.05 -164.24
CA GLU A 537 -9.29 -67.00 -163.30
C GLU A 537 -8.30 -66.36 -162.28
N GLU A 538 -7.86 -65.12 -162.48
CA GLU A 538 -6.84 -64.48 -161.61
C GLU A 538 -7.44 -63.64 -160.44
N SER A 539 -8.76 -63.52 -160.34
CA SER A 539 -9.45 -62.76 -159.28
C SER A 539 -9.47 -63.45 -157.89
N THR A 540 -8.89 -64.65 -157.70
CA THR A 540 -9.26 -65.51 -156.54
C THR A 540 -8.16 -65.74 -155.48
N ARG A 541 -6.94 -65.16 -155.56
CA ARG A 541 -5.82 -65.53 -154.66
C ARG A 541 -5.43 -64.52 -153.57
N GLY A 542 -5.75 -63.23 -153.70
CA GLY A 542 -5.26 -62.17 -152.79
C GLY A 542 -6.05 -61.94 -151.50
N ILE A 543 -7.33 -62.34 -151.46
CA ILE A 543 -8.26 -62.03 -150.35
C ILE A 543 -7.98 -62.87 -149.09
N ARG A 544 -7.13 -63.91 -149.17
CA ARG A 544 -6.95 -64.90 -148.10
C ARG A 544 -5.83 -64.59 -147.08
N THR A 545 -4.97 -63.59 -147.31
CA THR A 545 -3.67 -63.49 -146.60
C THR A 545 -3.56 -62.38 -145.53
N GLN A 546 -4.56 -61.53 -145.29
CA GLN A 546 -4.46 -60.49 -144.23
C GLN A 546 -5.53 -60.59 -143.12
N LEU A 547 -6.43 -61.56 -143.21
CA LEU A 547 -7.36 -61.92 -142.14
C LEU A 547 -6.66 -62.50 -140.87
N GLU A 548 -5.34 -62.75 -140.91
CA GLU A 548 -4.56 -63.37 -139.81
C GLU A 548 -3.83 -62.39 -138.87
N ALA A 549 -3.78 -61.09 -139.16
CA ALA A 549 -3.06 -60.12 -138.32
C ALA A 549 -3.88 -59.58 -137.12
N LEU A 550 -5.19 -59.85 -137.07
CA LEU A 550 -6.12 -59.39 -136.02
C LEU A 550 -6.09 -60.22 -134.71
N ALA A 551 -5.14 -61.16 -134.57
CA ALA A 551 -5.12 -62.14 -133.47
C ALA A 551 -4.07 -61.87 -132.36
N GLN A 552 -3.23 -60.83 -132.45
CA GLN A 552 -2.15 -60.58 -131.47
C GLN A 552 -2.40 -59.45 -130.45
N ASP A 553 -3.53 -58.75 -130.51
CA ASP A 553 -3.87 -57.64 -129.60
C ASP A 553 -4.40 -58.08 -128.20
N THR A 554 -4.52 -59.39 -127.93
CA THR A 554 -5.12 -59.91 -126.68
C THR A 554 -4.12 -60.13 -125.53
N ALA A 555 -2.80 -59.96 -125.73
CA ALA A 555 -1.77 -60.30 -124.72
C ALA A 555 -1.20 -59.10 -123.91
N ARG A 556 -1.57 -57.85 -124.23
CA ARG A 556 -1.05 -56.65 -123.54
C ARG A 556 -1.87 -56.21 -122.32
N ILE A 557 -3.15 -56.60 -122.22
CA ILE A 557 -4.06 -56.19 -121.14
C ILE A 557 -3.73 -56.90 -119.80
N SER A 558 -3.17 -58.12 -119.84
CA SER A 558 -2.85 -58.91 -118.64
C SER A 558 -1.64 -58.41 -117.82
N ARG A 559 -0.81 -57.49 -118.34
CA ARG A 559 0.34 -56.93 -117.61
C ARG A 559 0.02 -55.68 -116.77
N ILE A 560 -1.14 -55.06 -116.99
CA ILE A 560 -1.57 -53.87 -116.25
C ILE A 560 -2.25 -54.28 -114.93
N GLU A 561 -2.90 -55.45 -114.89
CA GLU A 561 -3.55 -55.99 -113.68
C GLU A 561 -2.51 -56.44 -112.62
N THR A 562 -1.34 -56.97 -113.01
CA THR A 562 -0.29 -57.41 -112.07
C THR A 562 0.46 -56.27 -111.36
N GLN A 563 0.33 -55.03 -111.84
CA GLN A 563 0.96 -53.84 -111.22
C GLN A 563 0.03 -53.19 -110.17
N ALA A 564 -1.28 -53.42 -110.26
CA ALA A 564 -2.28 -52.92 -109.32
C ALA A 564 -2.27 -53.68 -107.98
N ASP A 565 -2.00 -55.00 -107.98
CA ASP A 565 -1.93 -55.82 -106.76
C ASP A 565 -0.75 -55.44 -105.82
N LYS A 566 0.34 -54.88 -106.36
CA LYS A 566 1.48 -54.39 -105.56
C LYS A 566 1.18 -53.08 -104.80
N VAL A 567 0.25 -52.27 -105.32
CA VAL A 567 -0.18 -51.02 -104.65
C VAL A 567 -1.11 -51.34 -103.47
N VAL A 568 -1.91 -52.40 -103.54
CA VAL A 568 -2.79 -52.87 -102.46
C VAL A 568 -1.99 -53.38 -101.24
N GLN A 569 -0.87 -54.08 -101.44
CA GLN A 569 -0.02 -54.56 -100.33
C GLN A 569 0.71 -53.45 -99.56
N THR A 570 0.91 -52.26 -100.14
CA THR A 570 1.57 -51.13 -99.45
C THR A 570 0.59 -50.34 -98.59
N VAL A 571 -0.71 -50.40 -98.90
CA VAL A 571 -1.78 -49.77 -98.12
C VAL A 571 -2.12 -50.56 -96.86
N GLU A 572 -1.94 -51.89 -96.85
CA GLU A 572 -2.11 -52.71 -95.64
C GLU A 572 -1.01 -52.47 -94.58
N SER A 573 0.21 -52.05 -94.98
CA SER A 573 1.30 -51.74 -94.05
C SER A 573 1.23 -50.34 -93.41
N LEU A 574 0.33 -49.46 -93.87
CA LEU A 574 0.11 -48.12 -93.28
C LEU A 574 -1.04 -48.10 -92.25
N ASN A 575 -1.60 -49.27 -91.91
CA ASN A 575 -2.69 -49.44 -90.94
C ASN A 575 -2.20 -49.86 -89.53
N SER A 576 -0.94 -49.57 -89.17
CA SER A 576 -0.35 -49.90 -87.86
C SER A 576 0.00 -48.70 -86.96
N ASP A 577 -0.15 -47.45 -87.40
CA ASP A 577 0.18 -46.24 -86.61
C ASP A 577 -1.02 -45.30 -86.34
N VAL A 578 -2.25 -45.80 -86.50
CA VAL A 578 -3.47 -45.09 -86.11
C VAL A 578 -4.16 -45.89 -85.00
N LEU A 579 -4.26 -45.30 -83.81
CA LEU A 579 -4.99 -45.82 -82.65
C LEU A 579 -6.39 -46.31 -83.06
N LYS A 580 -6.66 -47.61 -82.93
CA LYS A 580 -7.98 -48.16 -83.23
C LYS A 580 -8.91 -47.92 -82.03
N LYS A 581 -10.21 -47.73 -82.28
CA LYS A 581 -11.24 -47.54 -81.22
C LYS A 581 -11.31 -48.72 -80.22
N SER A 582 -10.71 -49.87 -80.55
CA SER A 582 -10.54 -51.04 -79.68
C SER A 582 -9.32 -50.98 -78.75
N GLU A 583 -8.45 -49.96 -78.88
CA GLU A 583 -7.17 -49.83 -78.13
C GLU A 583 -7.22 -48.76 -77.04
N PHE A 584 -8.38 -48.11 -76.84
CA PHE A 584 -8.68 -47.25 -75.69
C PHE A 584 -9.76 -47.93 -74.84
N LEU A 585 -9.33 -48.63 -73.78
CA LEU A 585 -10.22 -49.35 -72.88
C LEU A 585 -10.19 -48.73 -71.48
N ILE A 586 -11.37 -48.48 -70.92
CA ILE A 586 -11.56 -48.12 -69.50
C ILE A 586 -12.18 -49.34 -68.82
N GLU A 587 -11.40 -49.97 -67.95
CA GLU A 587 -11.83 -51.08 -67.11
C GLU A 587 -11.80 -50.64 -65.64
N ASP A 588 -12.45 -51.39 -64.75
CA ASP A 588 -12.46 -51.06 -63.33
C ASP A 588 -11.02 -51.10 -62.77
N GLY A 589 -10.47 -49.92 -62.44
CA GLY A 589 -9.13 -49.75 -61.86
C GLY A 589 -7.97 -49.48 -62.82
N ARG A 590 -8.16 -49.39 -64.16
CA ARG A 590 -7.08 -49.01 -65.10
C ARG A 590 -7.58 -48.37 -66.40
N ILE A 591 -6.76 -47.51 -67.00
CA ILE A 591 -6.96 -46.93 -68.34
C ILE A 591 -5.82 -47.36 -69.25
N GLN A 592 -6.13 -48.06 -70.34
CA GLN A 592 -5.14 -48.54 -71.31
C GLN A 592 -5.20 -47.68 -72.58
N VAL A 593 -4.07 -47.09 -72.98
CA VAL A 593 -3.99 -46.06 -74.03
C VAL A 593 -3.27 -46.58 -75.28
N SER A 594 -2.47 -47.66 -75.15
CA SER A 594 -1.95 -48.51 -76.24
C SER A 594 -1.59 -49.90 -75.68
N ALA A 595 -1.13 -50.84 -76.53
CA ALA A 595 -0.72 -52.19 -76.10
C ALA A 595 0.38 -52.21 -75.01
N ASP A 596 1.05 -51.07 -74.82
CA ASP A 596 2.30 -50.86 -74.12
C ASP A 596 2.28 -49.61 -73.20
N LYS A 597 1.13 -48.93 -73.06
CA LYS A 597 0.91 -47.82 -72.11
C LYS A 597 -0.36 -48.02 -71.27
N VAL A 598 -0.19 -48.16 -69.95
CA VAL A 598 -1.25 -48.36 -68.97
C VAL A 598 -1.14 -47.35 -67.83
N ILE A 599 -2.26 -46.71 -67.49
CA ILE A 599 -2.41 -45.85 -66.30
C ILE A 599 -3.23 -46.64 -65.28
N ASP A 600 -2.58 -47.10 -64.21
CA ASP A 600 -3.20 -47.86 -63.12
C ASP A 600 -2.85 -47.27 -61.74
N GLY A 601 -3.37 -47.89 -60.68
CA GLY A 601 -3.14 -47.46 -59.29
C GLY A 601 -1.65 -47.46 -58.87
N ASN A 602 -0.79 -48.27 -59.48
CA ASN A 602 0.65 -48.28 -59.19
C ASN A 602 1.37 -47.12 -59.89
N THR A 603 0.98 -46.80 -61.12
CA THR A 603 1.49 -45.63 -61.87
C THR A 603 1.08 -44.32 -61.19
N LEU A 604 -0.13 -44.24 -60.63
CA LEU A 604 -0.58 -43.10 -59.81
C LEU A 604 0.13 -43.05 -58.44
N ALA A 605 0.38 -44.21 -57.82
CA ALA A 605 1.11 -44.31 -56.56
C ALA A 605 2.59 -43.89 -56.70
N SER A 606 3.25 -44.18 -57.82
CA SER A 606 4.63 -43.74 -58.06
C SER A 606 4.77 -42.21 -58.17
N LEU A 607 3.73 -41.53 -58.69
CA LEU A 607 3.63 -40.07 -58.75
C LEU A 607 3.30 -39.43 -57.39
N LEU A 608 2.82 -40.21 -56.42
CA LEU A 608 2.40 -39.78 -55.08
C LEU A 608 3.35 -40.26 -53.96
N THR A 609 4.53 -40.81 -54.28
CA THR A 609 5.48 -41.29 -53.26
C THR A 609 6.19 -40.11 -52.60
N VAL A 610 5.57 -39.53 -51.57
CA VAL A 610 6.10 -38.41 -50.78
C VAL A 610 7.08 -38.92 -49.72
N GLN A 611 8.23 -38.23 -49.61
CA GLN A 611 9.28 -38.47 -48.59
C GLN A 611 8.72 -38.47 -47.14
N PRO A 612 9.28 -39.30 -46.22
CA PRO A 612 8.81 -39.42 -44.84
C PRO A 612 8.80 -38.10 -44.03
N ASP A 613 9.68 -37.16 -44.36
CA ASP A 613 9.84 -35.91 -43.60
C ASP A 613 8.76 -34.86 -43.89
N ALA A 614 8.13 -34.90 -45.08
CA ALA A 614 6.97 -34.06 -45.39
C ALA A 614 5.72 -34.54 -44.64
N ILE A 615 5.56 -35.86 -44.49
CA ILE A 615 4.48 -36.45 -43.70
C ILE A 615 4.63 -36.03 -42.23
N ARG A 616 5.84 -36.12 -41.65
CA ARG A 616 6.07 -35.73 -40.24
C ARG A 616 5.80 -34.26 -39.94
N THR A 617 6.05 -33.37 -40.91
CA THR A 617 5.82 -31.92 -40.78
C THR A 617 4.34 -31.58 -40.90
N VAL A 618 3.59 -32.32 -41.73
CA VAL A 618 2.12 -32.21 -41.81
C VAL A 618 1.47 -32.82 -40.57
N THR A 619 1.91 -33.98 -40.08
CA THR A 619 1.32 -34.63 -38.88
C THR A 619 1.53 -33.80 -37.60
N ASN A 620 2.66 -33.08 -37.45
CA ASN A 620 2.91 -32.21 -36.30
C ASN A 620 2.16 -30.86 -36.33
N LYS A 621 1.68 -30.43 -37.50
CA LYS A 621 0.81 -29.25 -37.65
C LYS A 621 -0.66 -29.59 -37.83
N MET A 622 -0.98 -30.86 -38.02
CA MET A 622 -2.33 -31.38 -38.14
C MET A 622 -2.83 -31.73 -36.73
N VAL A 623 -3.51 -30.77 -36.11
CA VAL A 623 -4.37 -31.06 -34.95
C VAL A 623 -5.54 -31.88 -35.48
N ILE A 624 -5.47 -33.21 -35.38
CA ILE A 624 -6.66 -34.05 -35.42
C ILE A 624 -7.30 -33.94 -34.05
N THR A 625 -8.13 -32.92 -33.86
CA THR A 625 -9.18 -32.98 -32.85
C THR A 625 -10.03 -34.20 -33.19
N SER A 626 -10.34 -35.07 -32.23
CA SER A 626 -11.30 -36.13 -32.50
C SER A 626 -12.61 -35.47 -32.92
N HIS A 627 -12.93 -35.47 -34.22
CA HIS A 627 -14.28 -35.14 -34.64
C HIS A 627 -15.20 -36.10 -33.89
N GLN A 628 -16.04 -35.57 -32.99
CA GLN A 628 -17.20 -36.30 -32.52
C GLN A 628 -17.99 -36.66 -33.77
N THR A 629 -17.86 -37.90 -34.22
CA THR A 629 -18.49 -38.35 -35.46
C THR A 629 -19.99 -38.33 -35.21
N ASN A 630 -20.73 -37.54 -35.98
CA ASN A 630 -22.18 -37.59 -35.94
C ASN A 630 -22.59 -39.02 -36.27
N LEU A 631 -23.24 -39.68 -35.33
CA LEU A 631 -23.59 -41.11 -35.35
C LEU A 631 -24.80 -41.41 -36.23
N VAL A 632 -25.48 -40.37 -36.69
CA VAL A 632 -26.68 -40.43 -37.53
C VAL A 632 -26.30 -40.87 -38.94
N GLY A 633 -27.13 -41.74 -39.52
CA GLY A 633 -26.97 -42.19 -40.91
C GLY A 633 -27.08 -41.05 -41.91
N GLU A 634 -26.42 -41.16 -43.07
CA GLU A 634 -26.37 -40.08 -44.08
C GLU A 634 -27.77 -39.66 -44.56
N LYS A 635 -28.75 -40.56 -44.48
CA LYS A 635 -30.16 -40.25 -44.76
C LYS A 635 -30.70 -39.07 -43.93
N TYR A 636 -30.29 -38.92 -42.68
CA TYR A 636 -30.84 -37.93 -41.74
C TYR A 636 -29.87 -36.79 -41.41
N LYS A 637 -28.63 -36.86 -41.90
CA LYS A 637 -27.53 -35.94 -41.59
C LYS A 637 -27.43 -34.83 -42.64
N ASN A 638 -27.51 -33.58 -42.21
CA ASN A 638 -27.51 -32.41 -43.11
C ASN A 638 -28.62 -32.41 -44.18
N VAL A 639 -29.70 -33.18 -43.97
CA VAL A 639 -30.87 -33.27 -44.86
C VAL A 639 -32.15 -33.11 -44.05
N CYS A 640 -33.23 -32.71 -44.72
CA CYS A 640 -34.59 -32.74 -44.18
C CYS A 640 -35.35 -33.96 -44.71
N VAL A 641 -35.86 -34.79 -43.80
CA VAL A 641 -36.56 -36.03 -44.15
C VAL A 641 -37.93 -36.03 -43.51
N ARG A 642 -38.96 -36.33 -44.32
CA ARG A 642 -40.28 -36.67 -43.79
C ARG A 642 -40.32 -38.14 -43.36
N ILE A 643 -40.76 -38.37 -42.14
CA ILE A 643 -40.89 -39.68 -41.52
C ILE A 643 -42.35 -39.89 -41.11
N SER A 644 -42.94 -40.98 -41.59
CA SER A 644 -44.31 -41.43 -41.30
C SER A 644 -44.35 -42.79 -40.60
N THR A 645 -43.19 -43.42 -40.41
CA THR A 645 -43.01 -44.69 -39.69
C THR A 645 -41.76 -44.61 -38.81
N GLY A 646 -41.81 -45.30 -37.66
CA GLY A 646 -40.65 -45.40 -36.77
C GLY A 646 -39.55 -46.28 -37.35
N GLY A 647 -38.29 -45.96 -37.04
CA GLY A 647 -37.13 -46.68 -37.59
C GLY A 647 -35.81 -46.25 -36.98
N ALA A 648 -34.74 -46.98 -37.31
CA ALA A 648 -33.37 -46.62 -36.92
C ALA A 648 -32.93 -45.35 -37.67
N VAL A 649 -32.26 -44.45 -36.94
CA VAL A 649 -31.67 -43.22 -37.51
C VAL A 649 -30.14 -43.29 -37.59
N MET A 650 -29.56 -44.44 -37.26
CA MET A 650 -28.13 -44.72 -37.35
C MET A 650 -27.87 -45.91 -38.27
N ASP A 651 -26.79 -45.83 -39.04
CA ASP A 651 -26.39 -46.87 -39.99
C ASP A 651 -25.37 -47.85 -39.40
N ALA A 652 -24.63 -47.45 -38.36
CA ALA A 652 -23.59 -48.26 -37.74
C ALA A 652 -23.84 -48.49 -36.23
N PRO A 653 -23.74 -49.74 -35.76
CA PRO A 653 -23.93 -50.09 -34.35
C PRO A 653 -22.75 -49.63 -33.46
N LEU A 654 -23.04 -49.18 -32.23
CA LEU A 654 -22.01 -48.79 -31.26
C LEU A 654 -21.81 -49.85 -30.17
N ALA A 655 -20.55 -50.20 -29.91
CA ALA A 655 -20.13 -50.99 -28.75
C ALA A 655 -19.61 -50.03 -27.65
N ILE A 656 -20.51 -49.44 -26.86
CA ILE A 656 -20.13 -48.46 -25.83
C ILE A 656 -20.76 -48.82 -24.48
N ASN A 657 -19.93 -48.75 -23.43
CA ASN A 657 -20.36 -48.74 -22.02
C ASN A 657 -20.59 -47.28 -21.55
N GLU A 658 -21.68 -47.06 -20.82
CA GLU A 658 -22.18 -45.79 -20.22
C GLU A 658 -21.65 -44.49 -20.82
N LYS A 659 -22.45 -43.83 -21.69
CA LYS A 659 -22.20 -42.47 -22.16
C LYS A 659 -23.50 -41.66 -22.24
N GLU A 660 -23.38 -40.35 -22.00
CA GLU A 660 -24.40 -39.36 -22.34
C GLU A 660 -24.26 -38.96 -23.82
N PHE A 661 -25.38 -38.89 -24.53
CA PHE A 661 -25.44 -38.47 -25.92
C PHE A 661 -26.19 -37.15 -26.05
N LEU A 662 -25.66 -36.27 -26.91
CA LEU A 662 -26.35 -35.05 -27.30
C LEU A 662 -27.05 -35.28 -28.64
N ILE A 663 -28.36 -35.04 -28.68
CA ILE A 663 -29.19 -35.14 -29.87
C ILE A 663 -29.64 -33.73 -30.24
N THR A 664 -29.32 -33.28 -31.44
CA THR A 664 -29.74 -31.97 -31.96
C THR A 664 -30.30 -32.10 -33.37
N GLY A 665 -31.14 -31.17 -33.78
CA GLY A 665 -31.68 -31.08 -35.14
C GLY A 665 -32.79 -30.05 -35.17
N GLU A 666 -33.55 -30.01 -36.24
CA GLU A 666 -34.80 -29.25 -36.31
C GLU A 666 -35.94 -30.21 -36.60
N ALA A 667 -37.10 -30.03 -35.96
CA ALA A 667 -38.25 -30.89 -36.19
C ALA A 667 -39.54 -30.07 -36.30
N MET A 668 -40.48 -30.57 -37.09
CA MET A 668 -41.86 -30.12 -37.10
C MET A 668 -42.81 -31.28 -37.36
N ARG A 669 -43.96 -31.26 -36.70
CA ARG A 669 -45.08 -32.15 -37.01
C ARG A 669 -45.79 -31.63 -38.27
N VAL A 670 -45.83 -32.47 -39.29
CA VAL A 670 -46.48 -32.19 -40.59
C VAL A 670 -47.97 -32.55 -40.51
N SER A 671 -48.31 -33.66 -39.85
CA SER A 671 -49.71 -34.08 -39.64
C SER A 671 -49.85 -34.98 -38.40
N GLY A 672 -51.09 -35.10 -37.87
CA GLY A 672 -51.40 -35.84 -36.65
C GLY A 672 -51.25 -35.04 -35.34
N SER A 673 -51.52 -35.67 -34.19
CA SER A 673 -51.52 -35.01 -32.86
C SER A 673 -50.50 -35.59 -31.88
N GLY A 674 -49.92 -36.77 -32.18
CA GLY A 674 -48.98 -37.41 -31.26
C GLY A 674 -47.55 -36.86 -31.38
N PRO A 675 -46.72 -37.10 -30.37
CA PRO A 675 -45.34 -36.61 -30.32
C PRO A 675 -44.36 -37.51 -31.09
N LEU A 676 -43.17 -36.96 -31.40
CA LEU A 676 -42.01 -37.71 -31.90
C LEU A 676 -41.10 -38.09 -30.74
N TYR A 677 -40.75 -39.38 -30.67
CA TYR A 677 -39.88 -39.90 -29.63
C TYR A 677 -38.55 -40.37 -30.18
N PHE A 678 -37.47 -40.07 -29.46
CA PHE A 678 -36.16 -40.70 -29.67
C PHE A 678 -35.91 -41.72 -28.56
N TYR A 679 -35.42 -42.90 -28.92
CA TYR A 679 -35.14 -43.99 -27.99
C TYR A 679 -33.96 -44.84 -28.46
N CYS A 680 -33.44 -45.66 -27.55
CA CYS A 680 -32.33 -46.55 -27.83
C CYS A 680 -32.80 -48.00 -27.80
N ARG A 681 -32.47 -48.74 -28.86
CA ARG A 681 -32.55 -50.19 -28.89
C ARG A 681 -31.20 -50.78 -28.50
N LEU A 682 -31.21 -51.67 -27.52
CA LEU A 682 -30.03 -52.37 -27.02
C LEU A 682 -30.06 -53.82 -27.48
N THR A 683 -28.92 -54.35 -27.87
CA THR A 683 -28.69 -55.79 -28.03
C THR A 683 -27.66 -56.19 -26.99
N TYR A 684 -27.98 -57.18 -26.17
CA TYR A 684 -27.05 -57.71 -25.17
C TYR A 684 -26.15 -58.78 -25.80
N THR A 685 -25.05 -59.11 -25.11
CA THR A 685 -24.12 -60.17 -25.52
C THR A 685 -24.77 -61.56 -25.62
N ASP A 686 -25.92 -61.78 -24.95
CA ASP A 686 -26.74 -62.99 -25.05
C ASP A 686 -27.70 -63.00 -26.27
N GLY A 687 -27.61 -62.00 -27.16
CA GLY A 687 -28.44 -61.86 -28.36
C GLY A 687 -29.84 -61.32 -28.12
N LYS A 688 -30.27 -61.12 -26.86
CA LYS A 688 -31.59 -60.54 -26.55
C LYS A 688 -31.58 -59.04 -26.75
N THR A 689 -32.73 -58.49 -27.13
CA THR A 689 -32.92 -57.05 -27.28
C THR A 689 -33.67 -56.45 -26.11
N GLY A 690 -33.16 -55.34 -25.57
CA GLY A 690 -33.85 -54.50 -24.58
C GLY A 690 -34.17 -53.12 -25.16
N TRP A 691 -35.24 -52.50 -24.68
CA TRP A 691 -35.57 -51.11 -24.99
C TRP A 691 -35.23 -50.25 -23.77
N LEU A 692 -34.41 -49.21 -23.94
CA LEU A 692 -34.25 -48.19 -22.91
C LEU A 692 -35.17 -47.00 -23.25
N GLY A 693 -35.90 -46.53 -22.25
CA GLY A 693 -37.01 -45.58 -22.40
C GLY A 693 -36.64 -44.28 -23.12
N TYR A 694 -37.68 -43.62 -23.63
CA TYR A 694 -37.59 -42.41 -24.45
C TYR A 694 -36.79 -41.30 -23.80
N THR A 695 -36.01 -40.57 -24.60
CA THR A 695 -35.68 -39.19 -24.24
C THR A 695 -36.95 -38.34 -24.32
N THR A 696 -36.96 -37.16 -23.71
CA THR A 696 -38.05 -36.16 -23.83
C THR A 696 -38.62 -36.10 -25.25
N HIS A 697 -39.95 -36.06 -25.35
CA HIS A 697 -40.68 -36.15 -26.61
C HIS A 697 -40.85 -34.77 -27.26
N LEU A 698 -40.86 -34.70 -28.59
CA LEU A 698 -41.08 -33.45 -29.32
C LEU A 698 -42.56 -33.29 -29.68
N THR A 699 -43.09 -32.09 -29.52
CA THR A 699 -44.50 -31.71 -29.82
C THR A 699 -44.59 -30.55 -30.82
N ASN A 700 -43.45 -30.09 -31.33
CA ASN A 700 -43.29 -28.89 -32.14
C ASN A 700 -44.16 -28.96 -33.41
N THR A 701 -45.04 -27.97 -33.59
CA THR A 701 -45.87 -27.81 -34.80
C THR A 701 -45.24 -26.88 -35.84
N THR A 702 -44.12 -26.23 -35.50
CA THR A 702 -43.32 -25.38 -36.39
C THR A 702 -41.87 -25.86 -36.40
N LYS A 703 -41.20 -25.68 -37.55
CA LYS A 703 -39.81 -26.12 -37.74
C LYS A 703 -38.90 -25.35 -36.82
N THR A 704 -38.42 -26.02 -35.79
CA THR A 704 -37.67 -25.39 -34.70
C THR A 704 -36.49 -26.27 -34.30
N PRO A 705 -35.32 -25.65 -34.04
CA PRO A 705 -34.19 -26.37 -33.48
C PRO A 705 -34.56 -27.00 -32.14
N PHE A 706 -34.10 -28.22 -31.91
CA PHE A 706 -34.24 -28.92 -30.64
C PHE A 706 -32.88 -29.42 -30.16
N LYS A 707 -32.77 -29.58 -28.84
CA LYS A 707 -31.62 -30.13 -28.15
C LYS A 707 -32.11 -31.07 -27.05
N LEU A 708 -31.83 -32.36 -27.20
CA LEU A 708 -32.18 -33.40 -26.24
C LEU A 708 -30.90 -34.07 -25.72
N THR A 709 -30.96 -34.59 -24.49
CA THR A 709 -29.86 -35.37 -23.90
C THR A 709 -30.39 -36.75 -23.52
N SER A 710 -29.66 -37.80 -23.91
CA SER A 710 -29.96 -39.18 -23.52
C SER A 710 -28.87 -39.69 -22.58
N LYS A 711 -29.26 -40.18 -21.41
CA LYS A 711 -28.36 -40.89 -20.48
C LYS A 711 -28.67 -42.38 -20.53
N LEU A 712 -27.71 -43.17 -21.01
CA LEU A 712 -27.85 -44.62 -21.03
C LEU A 712 -27.36 -45.21 -19.70
N LEU A 713 -28.30 -45.72 -18.88
CA LEU A 713 -28.01 -46.50 -17.67
C LEU A 713 -28.17 -47.98 -18.00
N LEU A 714 -27.12 -48.77 -17.84
CA LEU A 714 -27.16 -50.20 -18.13
C LEU A 714 -27.73 -50.97 -16.92
N PRO A 715 -28.63 -51.96 -17.12
CA PRO A 715 -29.04 -52.87 -16.05
C PRO A 715 -27.85 -53.64 -15.49
N ALA A 716 -27.76 -53.75 -14.16
CA ALA A 716 -26.64 -54.42 -13.49
C ALA A 716 -26.44 -55.87 -14.00
N GLY A 717 -25.20 -56.21 -14.38
CA GLY A 717 -24.81 -57.56 -14.80
C GLY A 717 -25.05 -57.92 -16.27
N LYS A 718 -25.47 -56.98 -17.12
CA LYS A 718 -25.63 -57.19 -18.58
C LYS A 718 -24.59 -56.39 -19.38
N THR A 719 -23.90 -57.05 -20.32
CA THR A 719 -23.02 -56.39 -21.31
C THR A 719 -23.79 -56.15 -22.61
N VAL A 720 -23.65 -54.95 -23.18
CA VAL A 720 -24.29 -54.56 -24.44
C VAL A 720 -23.34 -54.84 -25.59
N SER A 721 -23.81 -55.57 -26.60
CA SER A 721 -23.08 -55.85 -27.84
C SER A 721 -23.33 -54.79 -28.90
N ASN A 722 -24.49 -54.14 -28.88
CA ASN A 722 -24.88 -53.14 -29.88
C ASN A 722 -25.94 -52.15 -29.35
N ILE A 723 -25.77 -50.85 -29.63
CA ILE A 723 -26.74 -49.78 -29.42
C ILE A 723 -27.15 -49.15 -30.77
N ILE A 724 -28.46 -48.98 -31.00
CA ILE A 724 -29.02 -48.27 -32.16
C ILE A 724 -30.01 -47.20 -31.68
N PHE A 725 -29.86 -45.95 -32.15
CA PHE A 725 -30.85 -44.90 -31.94
C PHE A 725 -31.99 -44.99 -32.97
N CYS A 726 -33.21 -44.84 -32.47
CA CYS A 726 -34.42 -44.95 -33.26
C CYS A 726 -35.37 -43.78 -32.98
N VAL A 727 -36.22 -43.50 -33.96
CA VAL A 727 -37.38 -42.60 -33.83
C VAL A 727 -38.68 -43.40 -33.82
N SER A 728 -39.65 -42.95 -33.02
CA SER A 728 -40.97 -43.59 -32.90
C SER A 728 -42.07 -42.53 -32.90
N MET A 729 -43.18 -42.85 -33.54
CA MET A 729 -44.41 -42.06 -33.59
C MET A 729 -45.60 -42.99 -33.82
N GLN A 730 -46.82 -42.50 -33.57
CA GLN A 730 -48.04 -43.22 -33.95
C GLN A 730 -48.19 -43.23 -35.47
N ALA A 731 -48.74 -44.31 -36.03
CA ALA A 731 -48.84 -44.52 -37.49
C ALA A 731 -49.65 -43.43 -38.23
N SER A 732 -50.45 -42.64 -37.53
CA SER A 732 -51.20 -41.50 -38.08
C SER A 732 -50.45 -40.17 -38.08
N ASN A 733 -49.21 -40.12 -37.58
CA ASN A 733 -48.41 -38.89 -37.49
C ASN A 733 -47.34 -38.86 -38.58
N GLU A 734 -47.09 -37.67 -39.11
CA GLU A 734 -45.97 -37.40 -40.02
C GLU A 734 -45.12 -36.26 -39.46
N TRP A 735 -43.80 -36.44 -39.45
CA TRP A 735 -42.83 -35.47 -38.95
C TRP A 735 -41.79 -35.15 -40.00
N GLU A 736 -41.37 -33.90 -40.09
CA GLU A 736 -40.18 -33.49 -40.84
C GLU A 736 -39.04 -33.31 -39.84
N LEU A 737 -37.94 -34.02 -40.06
CA LEU A 737 -36.74 -34.00 -39.24
C LEU A 737 -35.55 -33.55 -40.08
N CYS A 738 -34.85 -32.52 -39.65
CA CYS A 738 -33.76 -31.91 -40.38
C CYS A 738 -32.48 -31.89 -39.58
N ASN A 739 -31.36 -32.08 -40.30
CA ASN A 739 -30.01 -31.88 -39.78
C ASN A 739 -29.77 -32.64 -38.47
N LEU A 740 -30.27 -33.88 -38.39
CA LEU A 740 -30.18 -34.65 -37.16
C LEU A 740 -28.71 -34.94 -36.86
N SER A 741 -28.32 -34.67 -35.62
CA SER A 741 -26.99 -34.96 -35.10
C SER A 741 -27.09 -35.65 -33.76
N ILE A 742 -26.40 -36.78 -33.64
CA ILE A 742 -26.26 -37.55 -32.40
C ILE A 742 -24.77 -37.73 -32.16
N VAL A 743 -24.25 -37.16 -31.08
CA VAL A 743 -22.83 -37.21 -30.76
C VAL A 743 -22.59 -37.68 -29.31
N PRO A 744 -21.57 -38.52 -29.05
CA PRO A 744 -21.17 -38.85 -27.68
C PRO A 744 -20.56 -37.63 -27.00
N LYS A 745 -21.06 -37.27 -25.81
CA LYS A 745 -20.54 -36.14 -25.04
C LYS A 745 -19.10 -36.43 -24.60
N THR A 746 -18.11 -35.85 -25.29
CA THR A 746 -16.69 -35.92 -24.93
C THR A 746 -16.20 -34.52 -24.56
N SER A 747 -16.09 -34.26 -23.25
CA SER A 747 -15.42 -33.07 -22.67
C SER A 747 -16.05 -31.68 -22.95
N ALA A 748 -15.65 -30.70 -22.13
CA ALA A 748 -16.26 -29.41 -21.82
C ALA A 748 -16.17 -28.32 -22.92
N GLU A 749 -16.39 -28.64 -24.20
CA GLU A 749 -16.19 -27.69 -25.31
C GLU A 749 -17.27 -26.60 -25.46
N LEU A 750 -18.25 -26.48 -24.56
CA LEU A 750 -19.24 -25.39 -24.58
C LEU A 750 -19.44 -24.81 -23.19
N ILE A 751 -18.47 -24.00 -22.73
CA ILE A 751 -18.73 -23.01 -21.69
C ILE A 751 -19.37 -21.80 -22.39
N VAL A 752 -20.69 -21.70 -22.31
CA VAL A 752 -21.43 -20.50 -22.71
C VAL A 752 -21.25 -19.44 -21.60
N ASP A 753 -21.27 -18.15 -21.91
CA ASP A 753 -21.18 -17.09 -20.88
C ASP A 753 -22.20 -17.34 -19.75
N GLY A 754 -21.73 -17.31 -18.50
CA GLY A 754 -22.54 -17.60 -17.31
C GLY A 754 -22.85 -19.08 -17.05
N SER A 755 -22.40 -20.01 -17.89
CA SER A 755 -22.69 -21.44 -17.73
C SER A 755 -21.88 -22.13 -16.63
N ILE A 756 -20.80 -21.54 -16.13
CA ILE A 756 -20.11 -21.98 -14.91
C ILE A 756 -20.70 -21.21 -13.72
N THR A 757 -21.57 -21.89 -12.98
CA THR A 757 -22.17 -21.41 -11.75
C THR A 757 -21.45 -22.05 -10.55
N ALA A 758 -21.59 -21.48 -9.34
CA ALA A 758 -20.83 -21.90 -8.16
C ALA A 758 -20.99 -23.40 -7.81
N ASP A 759 -22.16 -23.98 -8.11
CA ASP A 759 -22.47 -25.41 -7.95
C ASP A 759 -21.72 -26.33 -8.93
N LYS A 760 -21.20 -25.79 -10.04
CA LYS A 760 -20.40 -26.52 -11.03
C LYS A 760 -18.90 -26.49 -10.71
N LEU A 761 -18.51 -25.78 -9.64
CA LEU A 761 -17.16 -25.79 -9.10
C LEU A 761 -17.11 -26.69 -7.87
N ASN A 762 -16.51 -27.87 -8.01
CA ASN A 762 -16.25 -28.73 -6.85
C ASN A 762 -15.31 -28.03 -5.87
N VAL A 763 -15.45 -28.31 -4.56
CA VAL A 763 -14.52 -27.82 -3.53
C VAL A 763 -13.08 -28.19 -3.91
N ASN A 764 -12.17 -27.22 -3.87
CA ASN A 764 -10.76 -27.30 -4.30
C ASN A 764 -10.50 -27.45 -5.82
N SER A 765 -11.51 -27.29 -6.68
CA SER A 765 -11.31 -27.29 -8.13
C SER A 765 -10.45 -26.12 -8.62
N VAL A 766 -10.54 -24.95 -7.98
CA VAL A 766 -9.68 -23.78 -8.20
C VAL A 766 -8.64 -23.72 -7.09
N ARG A 767 -7.45 -24.26 -7.37
CA ARG A 767 -6.30 -24.30 -6.43
C ARG A 767 -5.17 -23.40 -6.89
N ALA A 768 -4.31 -22.98 -5.96
CA ALA A 768 -3.22 -22.03 -6.21
C ALA A 768 -2.31 -22.39 -7.40
N GLY A 769 -2.11 -23.67 -7.72
CA GLY A 769 -1.30 -24.10 -8.87
C GLY A 769 -1.97 -23.97 -10.24
N ILE A 770 -3.28 -23.70 -10.30
CA ILE A 770 -4.05 -23.47 -11.55
C ILE A 770 -4.20 -21.97 -11.80
N LEU A 771 -4.16 -21.15 -10.74
CA LEU A 771 -4.15 -19.69 -10.83
C LEU A 771 -2.73 -19.20 -11.12
N THR A 772 -2.46 -18.79 -12.36
CA THR A 772 -1.18 -18.15 -12.71
C THR A 772 -1.08 -16.76 -12.09
N ALA A 773 0.15 -16.24 -11.91
CA ALA A 773 0.33 -14.86 -11.46
C ALA A 773 -0.45 -13.88 -12.36
N ASN A 774 -1.10 -12.89 -11.74
CA ASN A 774 -2.00 -11.91 -12.38
C ASN A 774 -3.31 -12.46 -12.97
N SER A 775 -3.66 -13.73 -12.75
CA SER A 775 -4.97 -14.27 -13.18
C SER A 775 -6.16 -13.68 -12.40
N ILE A 776 -5.93 -13.17 -11.19
CA ILE A 776 -6.89 -12.39 -10.41
C ILE A 776 -6.38 -10.93 -10.36
N THR A 777 -7.08 -10.01 -11.01
CA THR A 777 -6.72 -8.58 -11.06
C THR A 777 -7.56 -7.75 -10.09
N SER A 778 -7.15 -6.50 -9.82
CA SER A 778 -7.94 -5.57 -8.99
C SER A 778 -9.36 -5.34 -9.52
N ASN A 779 -9.56 -5.35 -10.84
CA ASN A 779 -10.88 -5.23 -11.46
C ASN A 779 -11.79 -6.44 -11.18
N MET A 780 -11.21 -7.61 -10.89
CA MET A 780 -11.93 -8.82 -10.48
C MET A 780 -12.18 -8.87 -8.96
N LEU A 781 -11.50 -8.05 -8.18
CA LEU A 781 -11.66 -7.89 -6.73
C LEU A 781 -12.33 -6.55 -6.40
N GLN A 782 -13.53 -6.34 -6.93
CA GLN A 782 -14.32 -5.14 -6.61
C GLN A 782 -14.69 -5.09 -5.12
N ALA A 783 -15.04 -3.91 -4.62
CA ALA A 783 -15.44 -3.73 -3.22
C ALA A 783 -16.54 -4.72 -2.84
N ASN A 784 -16.36 -5.43 -1.73
CA ASN A 784 -17.23 -6.50 -1.20
C ASN A 784 -17.29 -7.81 -2.03
N ALA A 785 -16.46 -7.99 -3.04
CA ALA A 785 -16.38 -9.28 -3.76
C ALA A 785 -15.89 -10.43 -2.86
N ILE A 786 -15.08 -10.10 -1.85
CA ILE A 786 -14.62 -11.03 -0.81
C ILE A 786 -14.94 -10.42 0.55
N THR A 787 -15.90 -11.01 1.26
CA THR A 787 -16.31 -10.61 2.61
C THR A 787 -15.53 -11.39 3.69
N ALA A 788 -15.56 -10.91 4.93
CA ALA A 788 -14.75 -11.47 6.03
C ALA A 788 -15.04 -12.96 6.32
N ASP A 789 -16.27 -13.42 6.09
CA ASP A 789 -16.66 -14.83 6.21
C ASP A 789 -16.10 -15.72 5.08
N LYS A 790 -15.61 -15.11 3.99
CA LYS A 790 -14.95 -15.78 2.86
C LYS A 790 -13.42 -15.76 2.96
N LEU A 791 -12.86 -15.09 3.97
CA LEU A 791 -11.43 -15.04 4.24
C LEU A 791 -11.11 -15.82 5.51
N LYS A 792 -10.33 -16.89 5.36
CA LYS A 792 -9.71 -17.55 6.50
C LYS A 792 -8.51 -16.71 6.95
N VAL A 793 -8.76 -15.78 7.86
CA VAL A 793 -7.72 -14.94 8.47
C VAL A 793 -7.00 -15.77 9.54
N ASP A 794 -5.90 -16.41 9.14
CA ASP A 794 -5.02 -17.13 10.05
C ASP A 794 -3.79 -16.30 10.46
N THR A 795 -3.02 -16.80 11.42
CA THR A 795 -1.82 -16.14 11.92
C THR A 795 -0.80 -15.85 10.82
N ALA A 796 -0.72 -16.67 9.76
CA ALA A 796 0.20 -16.43 8.66
C ALA A 796 -0.21 -15.24 7.79
N MET A 797 -1.52 -15.08 7.54
CA MET A 797 -2.07 -13.89 6.86
C MET A 797 -1.87 -12.62 7.70
N ILE A 798 -2.12 -12.70 9.02
CA ILE A 798 -1.86 -11.59 9.94
C ILE A 798 -0.38 -11.22 9.94
N ASN A 799 0.53 -12.21 10.01
CA ASN A 799 1.97 -11.96 10.00
C ASN A 799 2.46 -11.33 8.69
N LYS A 800 1.87 -11.68 7.54
CA LYS A 800 2.21 -11.04 6.24
C LYS A 800 1.70 -9.60 6.13
N LEU A 801 0.58 -9.29 6.77
CA LEU A 801 0.06 -7.92 6.86
C LEU A 801 0.84 -7.09 7.90
N ALA A 802 1.33 -7.74 8.95
CA ALA A 802 2.10 -7.12 10.03
C ALA A 802 3.62 -7.06 9.78
N SER A 803 4.15 -7.80 8.79
CA SER A 803 5.59 -7.82 8.47
C SER A 803 6.09 -6.57 7.73
N ASN A 804 5.21 -5.62 7.43
CA ASN A 804 5.60 -4.33 6.86
C ASN A 804 5.67 -3.29 7.99
N ASP A 805 6.83 -3.25 8.66
CA ASP A 805 7.11 -2.35 9.78
C ASP A 805 6.75 -0.89 9.44
N ALA A 806 6.92 -0.46 8.19
CA ALA A 806 6.57 0.91 7.78
C ALA A 806 5.06 1.19 7.84
N LEU A 807 4.21 0.23 7.45
CA LEU A 807 2.76 0.37 7.51
C LEU A 807 2.24 0.30 8.95
N ILE A 808 2.78 -0.63 9.74
CA ILE A 808 2.48 -0.75 11.18
C ILE A 808 2.90 0.52 11.90
N ASN A 809 4.11 1.03 11.66
CA ASN A 809 4.61 2.25 12.27
C ASN A 809 3.77 3.47 11.86
N SER A 810 3.29 3.55 10.62
CA SER A 810 2.38 4.62 10.18
C SER A 810 1.01 4.56 10.88
N LEU A 811 0.43 3.36 11.03
CA LEU A 811 -0.85 3.16 11.71
C LEU A 811 -0.76 3.38 13.23
N VAL A 812 0.32 2.90 13.86
CA VAL A 812 0.61 3.09 15.28
C VAL A 812 0.93 4.56 15.57
N ALA A 813 1.71 5.25 14.71
CA ALA A 813 2.00 6.68 14.84
C ALA A 813 0.73 7.54 14.70
N LYS A 814 -0.17 7.22 13.75
CA LYS A 814 -1.46 7.92 13.62
C LYS A 814 -2.36 7.72 14.84
N ARG A 815 -2.44 6.50 15.38
CA ARG A 815 -3.21 6.21 16.61
C ARG A 815 -2.59 6.88 17.84
N ALA A 816 -1.27 6.88 17.97
CA ALA A 816 -0.55 7.56 19.04
C ALA A 816 -0.73 9.09 18.96
N PHE A 817 -0.69 9.68 17.76
CA PHE A 817 -0.96 11.10 17.54
C PHE A 817 -2.39 11.50 17.92
N ILE A 818 -3.40 10.73 17.48
CA ILE A 818 -4.80 11.00 17.84
C ILE A 818 -5.03 10.86 19.36
N THR A 819 -4.39 9.86 19.99
CA THR A 819 -4.49 9.64 21.44
C THR A 819 -3.78 10.75 22.23
N ALA A 820 -2.61 11.21 21.76
CA ALA A 820 -1.87 12.32 22.36
C ALA A 820 -2.59 13.67 22.24
N VAL A 821 -3.37 13.89 21.16
CA VAL A 821 -4.19 15.10 20.98
C VAL A 821 -5.45 15.08 21.88
N GLN A 822 -6.01 13.91 22.18
CA GLN A 822 -7.19 13.78 23.05
C GLN A 822 -6.86 13.71 24.55
N ALA A 823 -5.66 13.22 24.90
CA ALA A 823 -5.21 13.01 26.28
C ALA A 823 -4.31 14.15 26.81
N VAL A 824 -4.46 15.37 26.30
CA VAL A 824 -3.78 16.54 26.87
C VAL A 824 -4.40 16.80 28.25
N ASP A 825 -3.77 16.27 29.30
CA ASP A 825 -3.67 17.03 30.53
C ASP A 825 -3.15 18.42 30.14
N LEU A 826 -3.97 19.46 30.34
CA LEU A 826 -3.59 20.85 30.10
C LEU A 826 -2.54 21.28 31.14
N SER A 827 -1.32 20.74 31.03
CA SER A 827 -0.15 21.18 31.80
C SER A 827 0.44 22.44 31.13
N ALA A 828 -0.34 23.51 31.11
CA ALA A 828 0.09 24.82 30.63
C ALA A 828 0.33 25.76 31.82
N THR A 829 1.51 26.38 31.88
CA THR A 829 1.83 27.41 32.90
C THR A 829 1.03 28.70 32.69
N ARG A 830 0.49 28.93 31.48
CA ARG A 830 -0.32 30.11 31.16
C ARG A 830 -1.28 29.84 30.00
N ILE A 831 -2.59 29.99 30.23
CA ILE A 831 -3.62 29.99 29.17
C ILE A 831 -4.09 31.43 28.98
N LYS A 832 -3.91 31.99 27.77
CA LYS A 832 -4.23 33.40 27.46
C LYS A 832 -5.44 33.60 26.55
N SER A 833 -5.96 32.53 25.96
CA SER A 833 -7.03 32.57 24.97
C SER A 833 -7.79 31.25 25.00
N GLY A 834 -9.03 31.26 24.52
CA GLY A 834 -9.88 30.08 24.46
C GLY A 834 -10.99 30.09 25.52
N VAL A 835 -11.78 29.01 25.50
CA VAL A 835 -13.00 28.86 26.30
C VAL A 835 -12.95 27.53 27.06
N LEU A 836 -12.98 27.57 28.39
CA LEU A 836 -13.16 26.38 29.23
C LEU A 836 -14.66 26.21 29.53
N GLN A 837 -15.28 25.15 29.03
CA GLN A 837 -16.72 24.93 29.14
C GLN A 837 -17.02 23.61 29.86
N SER A 838 -18.02 23.62 30.77
CA SER A 838 -18.54 22.37 31.33
C SER A 838 -19.21 21.52 30.23
N GLN A 839 -19.20 20.18 30.36
CA GLN A 839 -19.74 19.28 29.33
C GLN A 839 -21.21 19.56 28.98
N ASN A 840 -22.01 20.01 29.96
CA ASN A 840 -23.41 20.40 29.77
C ASN A 840 -23.59 21.85 29.27
N GLY A 841 -22.51 22.58 29.02
CA GLY A 841 -22.50 23.93 28.49
C GLY A 841 -22.85 25.05 29.47
N ASN A 842 -23.18 24.72 30.73
CA ASN A 842 -23.79 25.64 31.69
C ASN A 842 -22.81 26.55 32.45
N LEU A 843 -21.53 26.18 32.53
CA LEU A 843 -20.45 27.01 33.06
C LEU A 843 -19.41 27.25 31.97
N THR A 844 -18.95 28.50 31.82
CA THR A 844 -17.98 28.88 30.80
C THR A 844 -16.98 29.90 31.36
N PHE A 845 -15.67 29.65 31.22
CA PHE A 845 -14.60 30.63 31.41
C PHE A 845 -14.10 31.05 30.04
N ASP A 846 -14.46 32.26 29.61
CA ASP A 846 -14.10 32.82 28.31
C ASP A 846 -12.94 33.82 28.50
N LEU A 847 -11.73 33.36 28.17
CA LEU A 847 -10.51 34.14 28.29
C LEU A 847 -10.36 35.16 27.15
N ASN A 848 -11.12 35.03 26.07
CA ASN A 848 -11.11 35.99 24.97
C ASN A 848 -11.87 37.26 25.35
N ASN A 849 -13.00 37.09 26.05
CA ASN A 849 -13.87 38.18 26.48
C ASN A 849 -13.73 38.51 27.97
N SER A 850 -12.73 37.95 28.66
CA SER A 850 -12.44 38.19 30.08
C SER A 850 -13.64 37.97 31.01
N ASN A 851 -14.42 36.91 30.81
CA ASN A 851 -15.63 36.65 31.61
C ASN A 851 -15.77 35.19 32.09
N ILE A 852 -16.55 35.02 33.17
CA ILE A 852 -17.02 33.73 33.68
C ILE A 852 -18.56 33.77 33.66
N SER A 853 -19.18 32.84 32.95
CA SER A 853 -20.62 32.83 32.70
C SER A 853 -21.31 31.60 33.29
N PHE A 854 -22.35 31.83 34.10
CA PHE A 854 -23.26 30.82 34.66
C PHE A 854 -24.59 30.90 33.87
N LYS A 855 -24.87 29.91 33.02
CA LYS A 855 -25.97 29.97 32.05
C LYS A 855 -27.29 29.36 32.55
N ASN A 856 -27.28 28.70 33.71
CA ASN A 856 -28.47 28.15 34.35
C ASN A 856 -28.33 28.10 35.88
N ASN A 857 -29.37 27.59 36.56
CA ASN A 857 -29.42 27.50 38.02
C ASN A 857 -28.56 26.37 38.63
N SER A 858 -27.83 25.59 37.82
CA SER A 858 -27.08 24.41 38.28
C SER A 858 -25.60 24.66 38.51
N ALA A 859 -25.02 25.70 37.89
CA ALA A 859 -23.61 26.03 38.05
C ALA A 859 -23.37 26.77 39.38
N SER A 860 -22.34 26.37 40.11
CA SER A 860 -21.94 26.97 41.39
C SER A 860 -20.41 26.97 41.54
N ILE A 861 -19.88 27.89 42.33
CA ILE A 861 -18.50 27.84 42.81
C ILE A 861 -18.55 27.29 44.23
N LYS A 862 -17.80 26.21 44.52
CA LYS A 862 -17.87 25.56 45.82
C LYS A 862 -16.53 25.05 46.34
N ARG A 863 -16.39 25.08 47.67
CA ARG A 863 -15.36 24.35 48.40
C ARG A 863 -16.00 23.17 49.12
N LEU A 864 -15.53 21.97 48.80
CA LEU A 864 -15.91 20.72 49.45
C LEU A 864 -14.71 20.22 50.25
N ALA A 865 -14.84 20.19 51.58
CA ALA A 865 -13.83 19.63 52.47
C ALA A 865 -14.50 18.65 53.43
N SER A 866 -13.98 17.42 53.48
CA SER A 866 -14.54 16.36 54.33
C SER A 866 -14.60 16.83 55.79
N GLY A 867 -15.75 16.65 56.45
CA GLY A 867 -15.97 17.06 57.85
C GLY A 867 -16.29 18.54 58.06
N TYR A 868 -16.33 19.37 57.01
CA TYR A 868 -16.65 20.80 57.09
C TYR A 868 -17.89 21.15 56.26
N ALA A 869 -18.51 22.30 56.56
CA ALA A 869 -19.65 22.81 55.81
C ALA A 869 -19.32 23.08 54.34
N THR A 870 -20.28 22.80 53.44
CA THR A 870 -20.17 23.18 52.03
C THR A 870 -20.22 24.70 51.92
N GLN A 871 -19.19 25.30 51.35
CA GLN A 871 -19.10 26.74 51.13
C GLN A 871 -19.35 27.01 49.65
N PHE A 872 -20.23 27.96 49.32
CA PHE A 872 -20.62 28.15 47.93
C PHE A 872 -21.01 29.59 47.57
N ILE A 873 -20.84 29.88 46.28
CA ILE A 873 -21.44 31.01 45.56
C ILE A 873 -22.35 30.41 44.48
N LYS A 874 -23.63 30.79 44.51
CA LYS A 874 -24.63 30.31 43.55
C LYS A 874 -25.38 31.47 42.92
N LEU A 875 -25.48 31.43 41.60
CA LEU A 875 -26.23 32.37 40.78
C LEU A 875 -27.41 31.63 40.18
N GLU A 876 -28.62 32.07 40.48
CA GLU A 876 -29.83 31.37 40.07
C GLU A 876 -31.01 32.31 39.95
N THR A 877 -32.10 31.82 39.38
CA THR A 877 -33.39 32.52 39.37
C THR A 877 -34.34 31.86 40.35
N GLY A 878 -35.16 32.65 41.04
CA GLY A 878 -36.15 32.17 42.01
C GLY A 878 -37.41 33.03 42.03
N GLN A 879 -38.50 32.49 42.56
CA GLN A 879 -39.71 33.26 42.80
C GLN A 879 -39.60 33.96 44.16
N LYS A 880 -39.75 35.29 44.16
CA LYS A 880 -39.83 36.07 45.41
C LYS A 880 -41.28 36.04 45.92
N LEU A 881 -41.50 35.83 47.22
CA LEU A 881 -42.78 36.17 47.85
C LEU A 881 -42.67 37.62 48.33
N THR A 882 -43.39 38.54 47.69
CA THR A 882 -43.60 39.87 48.27
C THR A 882 -44.94 39.82 48.98
N HIS A 883 -44.95 40.00 50.31
CA HIS A 883 -46.16 40.21 51.12
C HIS A 883 -47.39 39.38 50.71
N GLY A 884 -47.30 38.04 50.79
CA GLY A 884 -48.47 37.17 50.68
C GLY A 884 -49.10 36.99 49.29
N GLN A 885 -48.48 37.45 48.19
CA GLN A 885 -48.95 37.13 46.84
C GLN A 885 -47.84 36.51 45.96
N GLY A 886 -48.18 35.46 45.20
CA GLY A 886 -47.26 34.66 44.38
C GLY A 886 -46.45 35.52 43.41
N GLY A 887 -45.14 35.65 43.67
CA GLY A 887 -44.37 36.74 43.08
C GLY A 887 -43.61 36.41 41.81
N ALA A 888 -43.02 37.47 41.27
CA ALA A 888 -42.31 37.47 40.00
C ALA A 888 -40.97 36.73 40.10
N LEU A 889 -40.50 36.22 38.95
CA LEU A 889 -39.15 35.66 38.82
C LEU A 889 -38.12 36.78 39.06
N ALA A 890 -37.17 36.53 39.95
CA ALA A 890 -36.07 37.42 40.27
C ALA A 890 -34.74 36.68 40.18
N SER A 891 -33.68 37.43 39.86
CA SER A 891 -32.31 36.95 39.95
C SER A 891 -31.92 36.88 41.43
N ARG A 892 -31.28 35.78 41.81
CA ARG A 892 -30.80 35.51 43.16
C ARG A 892 -29.32 35.16 43.14
N MET A 893 -28.56 35.84 43.98
CA MET A 893 -27.18 35.48 44.31
C MET A 893 -27.15 35.01 45.76
N THR A 894 -26.63 33.81 45.98
CA THR A 894 -26.46 33.23 47.32
C THR A 894 -24.97 33.05 47.59
N LEU A 895 -24.47 33.69 48.64
CA LEU A 895 -23.12 33.50 49.18
C LEU A 895 -23.28 32.94 50.60
N GLY A 896 -22.89 31.70 50.83
CA GLY A 896 -23.07 31.13 52.16
C GLY A 896 -22.44 29.77 52.37
N MET A 897 -22.72 29.22 53.54
CA MET A 897 -22.26 27.92 53.98
C MET A 897 -23.42 27.10 54.51
N ASN A 898 -23.32 25.78 54.36
CA ASN A 898 -24.30 24.85 54.90
C ASN A 898 -23.59 23.60 55.46
N HIS A 899 -23.76 23.35 56.75
CA HIS A 899 -23.10 22.23 57.43
C HIS A 899 -23.76 20.86 57.18
N GLN A 900 -24.89 20.82 56.46
CA GLN A 900 -25.56 19.61 55.98
C GLN A 900 -25.34 19.38 54.47
N GLY A 901 -24.52 20.21 53.83
CA GLY A 901 -24.03 19.99 52.47
C GLY A 901 -24.90 20.47 51.32
N SER A 902 -26.14 20.93 51.57
CA SER A 902 -27.04 21.45 50.53
C SER A 902 -26.74 22.91 50.16
N GLU A 903 -27.05 23.30 48.92
CA GLU A 903 -26.89 24.68 48.41
C GLU A 903 -28.17 25.51 48.54
N ASP A 904 -29.10 25.08 49.40
CA ASP A 904 -30.42 25.70 49.55
C ASP A 904 -30.43 26.71 50.71
N LYS A 905 -30.80 27.95 50.41
CA LYS A 905 -30.97 29.01 51.41
C LYS A 905 -32.11 28.74 52.40
N GLY A 906 -33.09 27.91 52.02
CA GLY A 906 -34.24 27.57 52.85
C GLY A 906 -33.93 26.50 53.89
N HIS A 907 -32.73 25.93 53.85
CA HIS A 907 -32.31 24.89 54.76
C HIS A 907 -31.95 25.49 56.14
N ALA A 908 -32.40 24.87 57.24
CA ALA A 908 -32.16 25.38 58.59
C ALA A 908 -30.67 25.52 58.97
N ALA A 909 -29.82 24.69 58.36
CA ALA A 909 -28.35 24.70 58.55
C ALA A 909 -27.60 25.76 57.71
N PHE A 910 -28.31 26.60 56.92
CA PHE A 910 -27.71 27.60 56.07
C PHE A 910 -27.37 28.87 56.84
N THR A 911 -26.18 29.41 56.61
CA THR A 911 -25.79 30.76 57.06
C THR A 911 -25.16 31.51 55.88
N GLY A 912 -25.56 32.76 55.67
CA GLY A 912 -25.01 33.55 54.56
C GLY A 912 -25.80 34.80 54.18
N LEU A 913 -25.45 35.30 53.00
CA LEU A 913 -25.98 36.49 52.36
C LEU A 913 -26.74 36.09 51.09
N VAL A 914 -27.97 36.58 50.95
CA VAL A 914 -28.79 36.38 49.74
C VAL A 914 -29.18 37.73 49.18
N ILE A 915 -28.83 37.97 47.92
CA ILE A 915 -29.14 39.21 47.20
C ILE A 915 -30.17 38.89 46.12
N TRP A 916 -31.25 39.66 46.13
CA TRP A 916 -32.33 39.57 45.15
C TRP A 916 -32.42 40.85 44.35
N ASN A 917 -32.54 40.69 43.04
CA ASN A 917 -32.78 41.80 42.11
C ASN A 917 -33.75 41.33 41.03
N GLY A 918 -34.82 42.10 40.81
CA GLY A 918 -35.85 41.75 39.85
C GLY A 918 -37.02 42.73 39.80
N LYS A 919 -37.81 42.66 38.72
CA LYS A 919 -39.00 43.49 38.55
C LYS A 919 -40.21 42.85 39.24
N ALA A 920 -40.82 43.54 40.20
CA ALA A 920 -42.08 43.10 40.78
C ALA A 920 -43.22 43.19 39.75
N LYS A 921 -44.21 42.29 39.83
CA LYS A 921 -45.32 42.21 38.87
C LYS A 921 -46.18 43.49 38.81
N ASN A 922 -46.24 44.29 39.88
CA ASN A 922 -47.07 45.51 39.98
C ASN A 922 -46.49 46.54 40.98
N SER A 923 -45.67 47.48 40.50
CA SER A 923 -45.09 48.64 41.21
C SER A 923 -43.87 48.39 42.11
N GLY A 924 -42.75 49.06 41.77
CA GLY A 924 -41.51 49.13 42.55
C GLY A 924 -40.51 47.99 42.32
N THR A 925 -39.31 48.30 41.82
CA THR A 925 -38.13 47.44 41.92
C THR A 925 -37.92 47.05 43.37
N ALA A 926 -37.88 45.75 43.67
CA ALA A 926 -37.75 45.26 45.04
C ALA A 926 -36.39 44.59 45.20
N ASP A 927 -35.34 45.41 45.22
CA ASP A 927 -33.99 44.99 45.61
C ASP A 927 -34.02 44.59 47.08
N LEU A 928 -33.50 43.41 47.40
CA LEU A 928 -33.52 42.87 48.75
C LEU A 928 -32.19 42.19 49.06
N ILE A 929 -31.67 42.50 50.24
CA ILE A 929 -30.56 41.79 50.84
C ILE A 929 -31.08 41.06 52.08
N GLU A 930 -31.00 39.74 52.09
CA GLU A 930 -31.27 38.89 53.24
C GLU A 930 -29.95 38.46 53.86
N LEU A 931 -29.79 38.68 55.16
CA LEU A 931 -28.72 38.10 55.95
C LEU A 931 -29.36 37.00 56.80
N ILE A 932 -28.93 35.75 56.60
CA ILE A 932 -29.50 34.57 57.24
C ILE A 932 -28.44 33.99 58.17
N SER A 933 -28.71 34.01 59.48
CA SER A 933 -27.89 33.38 60.51
C SER A 933 -28.67 33.30 61.82
N ASP A 934 -28.31 32.37 62.69
CA ASP A 934 -28.86 32.30 64.05
C ASP A 934 -28.38 33.49 64.91
N ARG A 935 -27.16 33.98 64.65
CA ARG A 935 -26.53 35.10 65.34
C ARG A 935 -25.75 35.96 64.37
N MET A 936 -26.04 37.26 64.33
CA MET A 936 -25.30 38.23 63.54
C MET A 936 -24.63 39.26 64.44
N THR A 937 -23.32 39.45 64.28
CA THR A 937 -22.54 40.41 65.08
C THR A 937 -21.91 41.46 64.17
N TRP A 938 -22.11 42.74 64.48
CA TRP A 938 -21.50 43.88 63.79
C TRP A 938 -20.41 44.49 64.66
N TYR A 939 -19.15 44.30 64.24
CA TYR A 939 -17.99 44.79 64.96
C TYR A 939 -17.60 46.21 64.51
N ASN A 940 -17.26 47.05 65.48
CA ASN A 940 -16.49 48.27 65.25
C ASN A 940 -15.10 48.07 65.89
N GLN A 941 -14.02 48.23 65.12
CA GLN A 941 -12.65 48.00 65.58
C GLN A 941 -12.36 48.88 66.82
N GLY A 942 -12.23 48.26 68.00
CA GLY A 942 -11.99 48.94 69.28
C GLY A 942 -13.23 49.33 70.10
N ALA A 943 -14.45 48.94 69.69
CA ALA A 943 -15.69 49.20 70.45
C ALA A 943 -16.59 47.97 70.55
N THR A 944 -17.60 48.05 71.42
CA THR A 944 -18.55 46.95 71.66
C THR A 944 -19.36 46.60 70.40
N ALA A 945 -19.39 45.32 70.04
CA ALA A 945 -20.12 44.86 68.87
C ALA A 945 -21.64 44.90 69.08
N LEU A 946 -22.40 45.22 68.04
CA LEU A 946 -23.86 45.12 68.06
C LEU A 946 -24.28 43.72 67.62
N ILE A 947 -25.01 42.99 68.46
CA ILE A 947 -25.46 41.63 68.18
C ILE A 947 -26.96 41.63 67.91
N PHE A 948 -27.37 41.00 66.81
CA PHE A 948 -28.73 40.55 66.53
C PHE A 948 -28.79 39.04 66.80
N ASP A 949 -29.64 38.63 67.73
CA ASP A 949 -29.70 37.25 68.25
C ASP A 949 -31.14 36.75 68.23
N GLY A 950 -31.36 35.66 67.52
CA GLY A 950 -32.67 35.00 67.38
C GLY A 950 -32.72 33.61 68.00
N GLN A 951 -31.79 33.25 68.89
CA GLN A 951 -31.70 31.87 69.40
C GLN A 951 -32.87 31.39 70.27
N ASP A 952 -33.73 32.30 70.75
CA ASP A 952 -34.94 31.94 71.52
C ASP A 952 -36.19 32.10 70.65
N ILE A 953 -37.02 31.05 70.59
CA ILE A 953 -38.23 30.99 69.74
C ILE A 953 -39.27 32.08 70.05
N ASN A 954 -39.14 32.75 71.21
CA ASN A 954 -40.08 33.77 71.69
C ASN A 954 -39.48 35.18 71.75
N GLU A 955 -38.19 35.37 71.44
CA GLU A 955 -37.55 36.68 71.61
C GLU A 955 -36.40 36.91 70.61
N THR A 956 -36.51 37.95 69.78
CA THR A 956 -35.38 38.50 69.00
C THR A 956 -34.73 39.63 69.77
N ARG A 957 -33.43 39.52 70.06
CA ARG A 957 -32.70 40.50 70.87
C ARG A 957 -31.73 41.30 69.99
N ILE A 958 -31.63 42.59 70.27
CA ILE A 958 -30.59 43.48 69.74
C ILE A 958 -29.82 44.03 70.95
N TYR A 959 -28.55 43.65 71.13
CA TYR A 959 -27.77 44.02 72.32
C TYR A 959 -26.27 44.18 72.04
N PRO A 960 -25.55 45.02 72.80
CA PRO A 960 -24.10 45.14 72.72
C PRO A 960 -23.38 43.91 73.34
N GLU A 961 -22.29 43.44 72.73
CA GLU A 961 -21.44 42.35 73.22
C GLU A 961 -20.82 42.71 74.58
N LYS A 962 -21.29 42.07 75.66
CA LYS A 962 -20.93 42.36 77.07
C LYS A 962 -19.42 42.61 77.27
N ASN A 963 -19.00 43.88 77.33
CA ASN A 963 -17.72 44.30 77.91
C ASN A 963 -17.59 45.80 78.26
N SER A 964 -18.70 46.49 78.55
CA SER A 964 -18.63 47.70 79.38
C SER A 964 -19.82 47.71 80.34
N THR A 965 -19.57 48.10 81.58
CA THR A 965 -20.54 48.31 82.65
C THR A 965 -21.51 49.47 82.40
N GLU A 966 -21.55 50.01 81.17
CA GLU A 966 -22.42 51.07 80.67
C GLU A 966 -22.91 50.72 79.25
N GLY A 967 -23.45 49.50 79.07
CA GLY A 967 -23.85 48.95 77.77
C GLY A 967 -25.04 49.66 77.11
N VAL A 968 -24.89 50.93 76.73
CA VAL A 968 -25.84 51.67 75.89
C VAL A 968 -25.41 51.51 74.44
N CYS A 969 -26.26 50.87 73.63
CA CYS A 969 -26.10 50.90 72.18
C CYS A 969 -26.60 52.26 71.67
N ILE A 970 -25.68 53.21 71.44
CA ILE A 970 -26.03 54.52 70.89
C ILE A 970 -26.17 54.39 69.37
N PHE A 971 -27.40 54.48 68.86
CA PHE A 971 -27.62 54.68 67.43
C PHE A 971 -27.46 56.16 67.07
N GLY A 972 -26.35 56.49 66.40
CA GLY A 972 -25.95 57.85 66.04
C GLY A 972 -24.72 58.34 66.78
N LEU A 973 -24.12 59.45 66.33
CA LEU A 973 -22.99 60.08 67.02
C LEU A 973 -23.51 61.01 68.13
N PRO A 974 -22.71 61.36 69.17
CA PRO A 974 -23.13 62.29 70.22
C PRO A 974 -23.69 63.63 69.69
N ASN A 975 -23.18 64.07 68.54
CA ASN A 975 -23.53 65.28 67.79
C ASN A 975 -24.47 65.02 66.57
N ARG A 976 -24.82 63.76 66.29
CA ARG A 976 -25.81 63.35 65.28
C ARG A 976 -26.64 62.18 65.81
N ARG A 977 -27.54 62.49 66.73
CA ARG A 977 -28.56 61.54 67.24
C ARG A 977 -29.69 61.42 66.22
N PHE A 978 -30.43 60.31 66.24
CA PHE A 978 -31.70 60.26 65.50
C PHE A 978 -32.60 61.41 65.97
N SER A 979 -32.97 62.31 65.04
CA SER A 979 -33.81 63.46 65.37
C SER A 979 -35.28 63.06 65.54
N LYS A 980 -35.72 61.96 64.89
CA LYS A 980 -37.06 61.38 64.99
C LYS A 980 -37.01 59.87 64.80
N ILE A 981 -37.78 59.14 65.59
CA ILE A 981 -38.07 57.71 65.40
C ILE A 981 -39.58 57.60 65.17
N TYR A 982 -39.97 57.17 63.97
CA TYR A 982 -41.38 56.93 63.63
C TYR A 982 -41.67 55.44 63.80
N VAL A 983 -42.41 55.10 64.85
CA VAL A 983 -42.90 53.74 65.10
C VAL A 983 -44.42 53.80 65.21
N ASN A 984 -45.13 52.92 64.49
CA ASN A 984 -46.59 52.89 64.56
C ASN A 984 -47.07 52.40 65.94
N GLU A 985 -46.43 51.37 66.49
CA GLU A 985 -46.66 50.87 67.83
C GLU A 985 -45.33 50.43 68.45
N MET A 986 -45.15 50.67 69.75
CA MET A 986 -43.99 50.22 70.51
C MET A 986 -44.47 49.36 71.67
N HIS A 987 -44.28 48.05 71.56
CA HIS A 987 -44.58 47.09 72.62
C HIS A 987 -43.31 46.85 73.43
N SER A 988 -43.23 47.40 74.64
CA SER A 988 -42.06 47.22 75.51
C SER A 988 -42.48 46.85 76.93
N LYS A 989 -41.75 45.90 77.53
CA LYS A 989 -42.01 45.45 78.91
C LYS A 989 -41.65 46.53 79.92
N GLU A 990 -40.54 47.24 79.68
CA GLU A 990 -40.06 48.35 80.50
C GLU A 990 -39.48 49.45 79.59
N THR A 991 -39.86 50.72 79.82
CA THR A 991 -39.31 51.88 79.12
C THR A 991 -38.76 52.86 80.14
N TYR A 992 -37.58 53.42 79.88
CA TYR A 992 -36.89 54.35 80.76
C TYR A 992 -36.63 55.69 80.06
N VAL A 993 -36.67 56.78 80.82
CA VAL A 993 -36.27 58.12 80.39
C VAL A 993 -35.15 58.58 81.30
N THR A 994 -34.02 58.96 80.72
CA THR A 994 -32.86 59.46 81.48
C THR A 994 -32.96 60.97 81.65
N GLY A 995 -32.93 61.45 82.89
CA GLY A 995 -32.85 62.87 83.21
C GLY A 995 -31.51 63.49 82.80
N SER A 996 -31.44 64.83 82.73
CA SER A 996 -30.19 65.55 82.43
C SER A 996 -29.06 65.31 83.45
N ASN A 997 -29.39 64.75 84.61
CA ASN A 997 -28.48 64.32 85.66
C ASN A 997 -28.03 62.85 85.56
N GLY A 998 -28.38 62.14 84.48
CA GLY A 998 -28.01 60.75 84.23
C GLY A 998 -28.83 59.71 84.99
N GLN A 999 -29.80 60.11 85.81
CA GLN A 999 -30.71 59.18 86.50
C GLN A 999 -31.76 58.64 85.53
N GLU A 1000 -31.93 57.32 85.49
CA GLU A 1000 -32.95 56.65 84.66
C GLU A 1000 -34.25 56.48 85.43
N TYR A 1001 -35.35 56.97 84.85
CA TYR A 1001 -36.68 56.86 85.42
C TYR A 1001 -37.54 55.96 84.55
N ARG A 1002 -38.07 54.88 85.14
CA ARG A 1002 -39.00 54.01 84.43
C ARG A 1002 -40.29 54.78 84.15
N ILE A 1003 -40.67 54.94 82.88
CA ILE A 1003 -41.87 55.69 82.46
C ILE A 1003 -43.11 55.16 83.17
N LYS A 1004 -43.20 53.83 83.30
CA LYS A 1004 -44.26 53.14 84.06
C LYS A 1004 -44.36 53.71 85.48
N GLN A 1005 -43.25 53.77 86.21
CA GLN A 1005 -43.22 54.30 87.57
C GLN A 1005 -43.46 55.82 87.62
N MET A 1006 -42.96 56.60 86.65
CA MET A 1006 -43.25 58.03 86.55
C MET A 1006 -44.74 58.31 86.36
N LEU A 1007 -45.42 57.52 85.53
CA LEU A 1007 -46.86 57.63 85.32
C LEU A 1007 -47.64 57.24 86.59
N LYS A 1008 -47.18 56.23 87.33
CA LYS A 1008 -47.74 55.84 88.63
C LYS A 1008 -47.60 56.94 89.67
N ASP A 1009 -46.39 57.47 89.83
CA ASP A 1009 -46.08 58.53 90.79
C ASP A 1009 -46.83 59.82 90.44
N LEU A 1010 -46.95 60.16 89.16
CA LEU A 1010 -47.76 61.30 88.70
C LEU A 1010 -49.24 61.09 89.03
N ALA A 1011 -49.79 59.90 88.74
CA ALA A 1011 -51.18 59.56 89.06
C ALA A 1011 -51.46 59.67 90.57
N LEU A 1012 -50.55 59.18 91.42
CA LEU A 1012 -50.65 59.31 92.87
C LEU A 1012 -50.57 60.78 93.32
N LYS A 1013 -49.71 61.58 92.70
CA LYS A 1013 -49.48 62.99 93.06
C LYS A 1013 -50.63 63.92 92.67
N ILE A 1014 -51.39 63.59 91.61
CA ILE A 1014 -52.63 64.30 91.24
C ILE A 1014 -53.87 63.78 92.01
N GLY A 1015 -53.68 62.92 93.02
CA GLY A 1015 -54.74 62.51 93.95
C GLY A 1015 -55.56 61.29 93.52
N TYR A 1016 -55.08 60.47 92.59
CA TYR A 1016 -55.76 59.24 92.18
C TYR A 1016 -55.86 58.23 93.33
N LYS A 1017 -57.07 57.71 93.60
CA LYS A 1017 -57.39 56.72 94.66
C LYS A 1017 -58.31 55.59 94.17
N GLY A 1018 -58.21 55.19 92.91
CA GLY A 1018 -59.00 54.09 92.35
C GLY A 1018 -58.39 52.72 92.66
N VAL A 1019 -59.22 51.66 92.57
CA VAL A 1019 -58.78 50.26 92.61
C VAL A 1019 -59.32 49.57 91.35
N GLY A 1020 -58.42 49.07 90.50
CA GLY A 1020 -58.74 48.26 89.31
C GLY A 1020 -58.70 48.99 87.95
N ASN A 1021 -58.14 50.19 87.84
CA ASN A 1021 -58.04 50.92 86.56
C ASN A 1021 -56.60 50.90 86.00
N TRP A 1022 -56.38 51.44 84.79
CA TRP A 1022 -55.09 51.36 84.07
C TRP A 1022 -53.87 51.74 84.93
N ALA A 1023 -54.00 52.74 85.81
CA ALA A 1023 -52.93 53.18 86.72
C ALA A 1023 -52.55 52.15 87.81
N ASP A 1024 -53.44 51.21 88.14
CA ASP A 1024 -53.19 50.12 89.10
C ASP A 1024 -52.45 48.94 88.45
N TYR A 1025 -52.64 48.75 87.15
CA TYR A 1025 -51.89 47.79 86.33
C TYR A 1025 -50.47 48.27 86.00
N ILE A 1026 -50.09 49.47 86.46
CA ILE A 1026 -48.77 50.06 86.29
C ILE A 1026 -47.73 49.50 87.32
N GLY A 1027 -48.09 48.52 88.15
CA GLY A 1027 -47.16 47.78 89.04
C GLY A 1027 -46.09 46.95 88.33
#